data_AF-A0A9N7YSN3-F1
#
_entry.id   AF-A0A9N7YSN3-F1
#
_cell.length_a   1.000
_cell.length_b   1.000
_cell.length_c   1.000
_cell.angle_alpha   90.00
_cell.angle_beta   90.00
_cell.angle_gamma   90.00
#
_symmetry.space_group_name_H-M   'P 1'
#
loop_
_entity.id
_entity.type
_entity.pdbx_description
1 polymer ?
#
loop_
_entity_poly.entity_id
_entity_poly.type
_entity_poly.pdbx_seq_one_letter_code
_entity_poly.pdbx_strand_id
1 'polypeptide(L)'
;MLPADQLMRTFRITTRVRSARRDLRTCCRNEACYQISLKAFSRYLGGEENGIVPSERLDVLDDMNQPLSHYFINSSHNTYLTVGQLTGLSSVEMYRQVLLTGCRCVELDCWKGRPQDEEPYITHGFTMTTEISFKEVIEAIAESAFKTSPYPLILSFENHVDSAKQQAKMAEYCRTIFGDALLIDPLEKYPLIPGQPLPSPQEMLGKILIKNKKKHHHHRPSSSIRRRELEEPSSPNNDCPLTDGEGSQLLSNGEEKLAERMVKDLEPRKSIGGEGESEEDEEDEAVTEPKKPNTDEGTASSEVNATEEMSTLVNYIEPVKFKSFEVAGKRKKYFEMSSLVETKGMDTLKSSPFEFVEYNKNQLSRIYPKGTRVDSSNYMPQLFWNVGCQMVALNFQTLDLPMQLNMGVFEYNGNSGYLLKPEFMRRTDKHFDPFTEDIVDGIVANTVKIKVISGQFLTDKKVGVYVEVDIFGLPADTKRKYRTKTSNGNSLDPVWDDEMFVFNKVVLPTLASLRIAVLEENGKFIGHRILPVSAIRPGYHYINLKTELNQPLLLPSLLVYTEAQDYIPNEHQEYAEALTNPIKHISQLHRRETQLAVLIEDNSELDPDQPKDGENKECEVISSPSHDSAPSQWDEARDIIPSPPPAPTQKEDLIATVLTDVQVHSIEELRQQKSYVKLLKKQSKELKELRKKHLKKVWNLSKEQKNKGSKLQSDTQRRRSQVENRLKRSIKKNEPHEPVQRELTALDQELEKQTVQLREWQLKELLKVRQELHLLEREKQQVHLQETFQKLNDTARECQEVQLKKLRELCEKEKKELQKILDRKRQNSICEAKTRDKEKAETELSEINKKHIQDSVTLIRGLEQAQIRRQEKVELRQLEIMQHIVEELPLLKSQLERELEEEYQRLPEEICQHLQLELENKGLRKDALFSPFSNHSGSDSNCSTPSYPSTPNRCTSNRCMDSSTTSLADSSSSSTTPGLSEVEMSFS
;
A
#
# COMPACT_ATOMS: atom_id res chain seq x y z
N MET A 1 21.77 36.34 -23.18
CA MET A 1 21.93 35.18 -24.10
C MET A 1 20.96 34.10 -23.63
N LEU A 2 19.98 33.71 -24.45
CA LEU A 2 19.06 32.61 -24.11
C LEU A 2 19.85 31.29 -24.06
N PRO A 3 19.55 30.36 -23.12
CA PRO A 3 20.24 29.08 -23.04
C PRO A 3 19.98 28.27 -24.31
N ALA A 4 21.03 27.69 -24.89
CA ALA A 4 20.99 26.92 -26.13
C ALA A 4 19.94 25.79 -26.11
N ASP A 5 19.60 25.25 -24.94
CA ASP A 5 18.57 24.21 -24.77
C ASP A 5 17.14 24.67 -25.06
N GLN A 6 16.81 25.93 -24.78
CA GLN A 6 15.49 26.47 -25.05
C GLN A 6 15.33 26.78 -26.55
N LEU A 7 16.42 27.20 -27.20
CA LEU A 7 16.49 27.31 -28.66
C LEU A 7 16.40 25.94 -29.33
N MET A 8 17.10 24.91 -28.82
CA MET A 8 17.06 23.55 -29.36
C MET A 8 15.71 22.84 -29.17
N ARG A 9 15.02 23.03 -28.03
CA ARG A 9 13.63 22.57 -27.83
C ARG A 9 12.67 23.26 -28.79
N THR A 10 12.77 24.58 -28.94
CA THR A 10 11.93 25.34 -29.88
C THR A 10 12.20 24.96 -31.33
N PHE A 11 13.47 24.69 -31.69
CA PHE A 11 13.89 24.24 -33.02
C PHE A 11 13.43 22.80 -33.30
N ARG A 12 13.51 21.87 -32.32
CA ARG A 12 12.98 20.51 -32.45
C ARG A 12 11.46 20.48 -32.59
N ILE A 13 10.73 21.31 -31.83
CA ILE A 13 9.27 21.46 -31.94
C ILE A 13 8.89 22.04 -33.31
N THR A 14 9.55 23.12 -33.77
CA THR A 14 9.27 23.70 -35.10
C THR A 14 9.68 22.78 -36.25
N THR A 15 10.72 21.97 -36.10
CA THR A 15 11.17 21.03 -37.14
C THR A 15 10.30 19.76 -37.20
N ARG A 16 9.82 19.23 -36.05
CA ARG A 16 8.84 18.13 -36.02
C ARG A 16 7.46 18.57 -36.52
N VAL A 17 6.99 19.77 -36.16
CA VAL A 17 5.77 20.35 -36.72
C VAL A 17 5.88 20.54 -38.24
N ARG A 18 7.08 20.85 -38.76
CA ARG A 18 7.33 20.91 -40.22
C ARG A 18 7.29 19.53 -40.89
N SER A 19 7.79 18.48 -40.23
CA SER A 19 7.79 17.11 -40.76
C SER A 19 6.39 16.47 -40.73
N ALA A 20 5.71 16.51 -39.58
CA ALA A 20 4.33 16.02 -39.45
C ALA A 20 3.37 16.77 -40.39
N ARG A 21 3.59 18.08 -40.62
CA ARG A 21 2.86 18.86 -41.64
C ARG A 21 3.19 18.48 -43.07
N ARG A 22 4.38 17.93 -43.36
CA ARG A 22 4.79 17.54 -44.72
C ARG A 22 4.08 16.26 -45.15
N ASP A 23 3.75 15.37 -44.21
CA ASP A 23 2.93 14.17 -44.48
C ASP A 23 1.42 14.50 -44.52
N LEU A 24 0.98 15.53 -43.80
CA LEU A 24 -0.38 16.10 -43.91
C LEU A 24 -0.62 16.95 -45.18
N ARG A 25 0.40 17.18 -46.04
CA ARG A 25 0.37 18.10 -47.21
C ARG A 25 -0.26 17.55 -48.50
N THR A 26 -0.73 16.31 -48.55
CA THR A 26 -1.37 15.76 -49.76
C THR A 26 -2.73 16.39 -50.12
N CYS A 27 -3.22 17.42 -49.41
CA CYS A 27 -4.54 18.01 -49.66
C CYS A 27 -4.57 19.52 -49.97
N CYS A 28 -3.46 20.26 -49.92
CA CYS A 28 -3.50 21.72 -50.15
C CYS A 28 -2.45 22.18 -51.15
N ARG A 29 -2.92 22.54 -52.34
CA ARG A 29 -2.15 23.00 -53.51
C ARG A 29 -1.72 24.48 -53.39
N ASN A 30 -1.29 24.94 -52.21
CA ASN A 30 -0.77 26.31 -52.02
C ASN A 30 0.29 26.35 -50.90
N GLU A 31 1.53 26.60 -51.30
CA GLU A 31 2.71 26.79 -50.45
C GLU A 31 2.73 28.21 -49.85
N ALA A 32 2.00 28.51 -48.77
CA ALA A 32 2.19 29.81 -48.09
C ALA A 32 1.65 30.01 -46.65
N CYS A 33 0.85 29.13 -46.04
CA CYS A 33 0.26 29.44 -44.72
C CYS A 33 0.58 28.42 -43.63
N TYR A 34 1.09 28.90 -42.50
CA TYR A 34 1.31 28.17 -41.24
C TYR A 34 0.00 27.73 -40.52
N GLN A 35 -1.06 27.47 -41.27
CA GLN A 35 -2.41 27.17 -40.75
C GLN A 35 -2.72 25.67 -40.90
N ILE A 36 -3.53 25.12 -40.00
CA ILE A 36 -4.08 23.77 -40.08
C ILE A 36 -5.61 23.86 -40.17
N SER A 37 -6.22 23.20 -41.15
CA SER A 37 -7.69 23.16 -41.26
C SER A 37 -8.28 22.24 -40.19
N LEU A 38 -9.56 22.41 -39.84
CA LEU A 38 -10.25 21.54 -38.89
C LEU A 38 -10.13 20.05 -39.29
N LYS A 39 -10.29 19.73 -40.58
CA LYS A 39 -10.15 18.38 -41.11
C LYS A 39 -8.73 17.82 -40.94
N ALA A 40 -7.71 18.65 -41.15
CA ALA A 40 -6.33 18.25 -40.93
C ALA A 40 -6.02 18.09 -39.43
N PHE A 41 -6.63 18.90 -38.57
CA PHE A 41 -6.52 18.75 -37.12
C PHE A 41 -7.20 17.48 -36.61
N SER A 42 -8.39 17.13 -37.11
CA SER A 42 -9.04 15.84 -36.79
C SER A 42 -8.19 14.64 -37.21
N ARG A 43 -7.52 14.72 -38.37
CA ARG A 43 -6.55 13.70 -38.81
C ARG A 43 -5.32 13.64 -37.92
N TYR A 44 -4.82 14.78 -37.45
CA TYR A 44 -3.71 14.83 -36.51
C TYR A 44 -4.08 14.17 -35.17
N LEU A 45 -5.27 14.43 -34.63
CA LEU A 45 -5.71 13.84 -33.37
C LEU A 45 -5.71 12.30 -33.40
N GLY A 46 -6.14 11.71 -34.51
CA GLY A 46 -6.13 10.25 -34.73
C GLY A 46 -4.88 9.73 -35.46
N GLY A 47 -3.86 10.55 -35.65
CA GLY A 47 -2.60 10.16 -36.28
C GLY A 47 -1.67 9.44 -35.30
N GLU A 48 -0.73 8.67 -35.84
CA GLU A 48 0.25 7.89 -35.07
C GLU A 48 1.12 8.77 -34.14
N GLU A 49 1.42 9.99 -34.56
CA GLU A 49 2.19 10.98 -33.79
C GLU A 49 1.50 11.39 -32.47
N ASN A 50 0.16 11.33 -32.42
CA ASN A 50 -0.65 11.77 -31.29
C ASN A 50 -1.21 10.61 -30.44
N GLY A 51 -0.57 9.43 -30.50
CA GLY A 51 -0.91 8.31 -29.61
C GLY A 51 -0.83 8.69 -28.13
N ILE A 52 -1.74 8.12 -27.32
CA ILE A 52 -1.81 8.33 -25.86
C ILE A 52 -0.56 7.84 -25.12
N VAL A 53 0.08 6.82 -25.67
CA VAL A 53 1.34 6.23 -25.19
C VAL A 53 2.37 6.38 -26.31
N PRO A 54 3.61 6.79 -26.00
CA PRO A 54 4.71 6.79 -26.97
C PRO A 54 4.93 5.38 -27.53
N SER A 55 5.10 5.24 -28.85
CA SER A 55 5.40 3.94 -29.47
C SER A 55 6.65 3.30 -28.89
N GLU A 56 7.64 4.12 -28.49
CA GLU A 56 8.87 3.62 -27.85
C GLU A 56 8.58 2.86 -26.56
N ARG A 57 7.52 3.22 -25.81
CA ARG A 57 7.14 2.53 -24.56
C ARG A 57 6.55 1.13 -24.77
N LEU A 58 6.18 0.80 -26.02
CA LEU A 58 5.75 -0.54 -26.39
C LEU A 58 6.92 -1.44 -26.79
N ASP A 59 8.08 -0.85 -27.14
CA ASP A 59 9.31 -1.60 -27.42
C ASP A 59 9.97 -2.10 -26.12
N VAL A 60 10.99 -2.95 -26.25
CA VAL A 60 11.82 -3.38 -25.11
C VAL A 60 12.70 -2.20 -24.68
N LEU A 61 12.34 -1.54 -23.59
CA LEU A 61 13.05 -0.39 -23.03
C LEU A 61 13.64 -0.65 -21.65
N ASP A 62 13.08 -1.59 -20.90
CA ASP A 62 13.56 -1.88 -19.56
C ASP A 62 14.96 -2.48 -19.63
N ASP A 63 15.79 -2.19 -18.62
CA ASP A 63 17.09 -2.84 -18.50
C ASP A 63 16.89 -4.32 -18.21
N MET A 64 17.28 -5.18 -19.16
CA MET A 64 17.15 -6.65 -19.08
C MET A 64 18.38 -7.34 -18.46
N ASN A 65 19.35 -6.57 -17.95
CA ASN A 65 20.58 -7.08 -17.33
C ASN A 65 20.54 -7.12 -15.79
N GLN A 66 19.40 -6.79 -15.17
CA GLN A 66 19.23 -6.92 -13.72
C GLN A 66 19.02 -8.38 -13.33
N PRO A 67 19.24 -8.77 -12.06
CA PRO A 67 18.92 -10.12 -11.57
C PRO A 67 17.46 -10.51 -11.83
N LEU A 68 17.19 -11.80 -12.06
CA LEU A 68 15.83 -12.30 -12.33
C LEU A 68 14.80 -11.90 -11.25
N SER A 69 15.23 -11.79 -9.99
CA SER A 69 14.39 -11.33 -8.88
C SER A 69 13.86 -9.90 -9.04
N HIS A 70 14.45 -9.09 -9.91
CA HIS A 70 14.11 -7.68 -10.11
C HIS A 70 12.97 -7.44 -11.11
N TYR A 71 12.36 -8.49 -11.68
CA TYR A 71 11.30 -8.37 -12.68
C TYR A 71 9.97 -8.96 -12.19
N PHE A 72 8.87 -8.36 -12.61
CA PHE A 72 7.58 -9.06 -12.67
C PHE A 72 7.57 -9.98 -13.89
N ILE A 73 7.09 -11.21 -13.70
CA ILE A 73 7.13 -12.28 -14.71
C ILE A 73 5.71 -12.73 -15.00
N ASN A 74 5.29 -12.64 -16.27
CA ASN A 74 3.97 -13.08 -16.68
C ASN A 74 3.81 -14.59 -16.46
N SER A 75 2.85 -14.98 -15.61
CA SER A 75 2.79 -16.33 -15.03
C SER A 75 1.40 -16.94 -15.11
N SER A 76 1.33 -18.20 -15.55
CA SER A 76 0.11 -18.99 -15.68
C SER A 76 0.01 -20.03 -14.55
N HIS A 77 -1.22 -20.28 -14.11
CA HIS A 77 -1.60 -21.33 -13.16
C HIS A 77 -2.44 -22.39 -13.88
N ASN A 78 -2.19 -23.67 -13.58
CA ASN A 78 -2.85 -24.83 -14.20
C ASN A 78 -3.02 -24.66 -15.71
N THR A 79 -1.91 -24.36 -16.40
CA THR A 79 -1.88 -23.90 -17.80
C THR A 79 -2.59 -24.85 -18.77
N TYR A 80 -2.65 -26.13 -18.46
CA TYR A 80 -3.31 -27.15 -19.26
C TYR A 80 -4.85 -27.00 -19.29
N LEU A 81 -5.48 -26.36 -18.30
CA LEU A 81 -6.93 -26.26 -18.20
C LEU A 81 -7.54 -25.19 -19.12
N THR A 82 -8.65 -25.55 -19.77
CA THR A 82 -9.37 -24.65 -20.69
C THR A 82 -10.66 -24.06 -20.13
N VAL A 83 -11.19 -24.62 -19.03
CA VAL A 83 -12.45 -24.19 -18.40
C VAL A 83 -12.32 -24.25 -16.87
N GLY A 84 -13.26 -24.90 -16.16
CA GLY A 84 -13.28 -25.01 -14.70
C GLY A 84 -12.29 -26.03 -14.17
N GLN A 85 -11.97 -25.93 -12.88
CA GLN A 85 -10.95 -26.75 -12.22
C GLN A 85 -11.37 -28.21 -12.00
N LEU A 86 -12.68 -28.51 -11.94
CA LEU A 86 -13.16 -29.85 -11.56
C LEU A 86 -13.55 -30.75 -12.74
N THR A 87 -14.08 -30.16 -13.81
CA THR A 87 -14.63 -30.88 -14.96
C THR A 87 -14.15 -30.29 -16.29
N GLY A 88 -13.20 -29.34 -16.24
CA GLY A 88 -12.65 -28.70 -17.43
C GLY A 88 -11.83 -29.66 -18.30
N LEU A 89 -11.75 -29.35 -19.59
CA LEU A 89 -10.87 -30.08 -20.50
C LEU A 89 -9.45 -29.59 -20.34
N SER A 90 -8.50 -30.52 -20.32
CA SER A 90 -7.07 -30.26 -20.45
C SER A 90 -6.68 -30.25 -21.93
N SER A 91 -5.84 -29.33 -22.36
CA SER A 91 -5.41 -29.20 -23.76
C SER A 91 -3.94 -28.84 -23.90
N VAL A 92 -3.27 -29.53 -24.83
CA VAL A 92 -1.89 -29.22 -25.26
C VAL A 92 -1.82 -27.84 -25.92
N GLU A 93 -2.87 -27.47 -26.67
CA GLU A 93 -2.92 -26.20 -27.39
C GLU A 93 -2.93 -24.98 -26.46
N MET A 94 -3.44 -25.14 -25.24
CA MET A 94 -3.45 -24.04 -24.28
C MET A 94 -2.02 -23.57 -23.94
N TYR A 95 -1.04 -24.48 -23.89
CA TYR A 95 0.37 -24.09 -23.71
C TYR A 95 0.88 -23.22 -24.86
N ARG A 96 0.55 -23.56 -26.11
CA ARG A 96 0.94 -22.74 -27.27
C ARG A 96 0.34 -21.35 -27.17
N GLN A 97 -0.98 -21.26 -26.93
CA GLN A 97 -1.69 -20.00 -26.84
C GLN A 97 -1.15 -19.12 -25.71
N VAL A 98 -0.96 -19.69 -24.51
CA VAL A 98 -0.43 -18.96 -23.35
C VAL A 98 0.98 -18.44 -23.61
N LEU A 99 1.88 -19.24 -24.21
CA LEU A 99 3.23 -18.79 -24.57
C LEU A 99 3.22 -17.69 -25.64
N LEU A 100 2.31 -17.78 -26.61
CA LEU A 100 2.15 -16.77 -27.66
C LEU A 100 1.65 -15.42 -27.12
N THR A 101 0.95 -15.40 -25.98
CA THR A 101 0.61 -14.13 -25.30
C THR A 101 1.82 -13.42 -24.69
N GLY A 102 2.98 -14.07 -24.59
CA GLY A 102 4.16 -13.55 -23.88
C GLY A 102 4.30 -14.07 -22.45
N CYS A 103 3.50 -15.07 -22.02
CA CYS A 103 3.67 -15.70 -20.71
C CYS A 103 5.03 -16.42 -20.60
N ARG A 104 5.71 -16.29 -19.45
CA ARG A 104 7.09 -16.76 -19.19
C ARG A 104 7.20 -17.73 -18.00
N CYS A 105 6.09 -18.08 -17.37
CA CYS A 105 6.00 -19.17 -16.40
C CYS A 105 4.74 -19.99 -16.66
N VAL A 106 4.89 -21.29 -16.93
CA VAL A 106 3.77 -22.22 -17.15
C VAL A 106 3.83 -23.40 -16.18
N GLU A 107 2.68 -23.96 -15.83
CA GLU A 107 2.54 -25.01 -14.83
C GLU A 107 2.17 -26.36 -15.44
N LEU A 108 2.81 -27.43 -14.95
CA LEU A 108 2.66 -28.80 -15.43
C LEU A 108 2.42 -29.76 -14.24
N ASP A 109 1.18 -30.20 -14.07
CA ASP A 109 0.78 -31.17 -13.06
C ASP A 109 1.00 -32.58 -13.57
N CYS A 110 2.11 -33.19 -13.20
CA CYS A 110 2.58 -34.44 -13.80
C CYS A 110 2.12 -35.65 -12.96
N TRP A 111 1.40 -36.58 -13.58
CA TRP A 111 0.85 -37.77 -12.94
C TRP A 111 1.37 -39.06 -13.59
N LYS A 112 1.39 -40.13 -12.79
CA LYS A 112 1.90 -41.43 -13.21
C LYS A 112 1.03 -42.06 -14.30
N GLY A 113 1.67 -42.51 -15.38
CA GLY A 113 1.02 -43.21 -16.49
C GLY A 113 0.36 -44.53 -16.10
N ARG A 114 -0.55 -44.99 -16.97
CA ARG A 114 -1.17 -46.32 -16.84
C ARG A 114 -0.10 -47.42 -16.96
N PRO A 115 -0.25 -48.57 -16.27
CA PRO A 115 0.77 -49.62 -16.24
C PRO A 115 1.13 -50.22 -17.61
N GLN A 116 0.25 -50.11 -18.60
CA GLN A 116 0.45 -50.68 -19.93
C GLN A 116 1.30 -49.79 -20.84
N ASP A 117 1.17 -48.47 -20.71
CA ASP A 117 1.81 -47.49 -21.60
C ASP A 117 3.06 -46.85 -20.96
N GLU A 118 3.14 -46.82 -19.63
CA GLU A 118 4.22 -46.17 -18.86
C GLU A 118 4.54 -44.73 -19.35
N GLU A 119 3.54 -44.03 -19.90
CA GLU A 119 3.66 -42.64 -20.35
C GLU A 119 3.10 -41.69 -19.28
N PRO A 120 3.91 -40.74 -18.75
CA PRO A 120 3.40 -39.73 -17.84
C PRO A 120 2.39 -38.83 -18.55
N TYR A 121 1.38 -38.36 -17.81
CA TYR A 121 0.34 -37.48 -18.33
C TYR A 121 0.15 -36.26 -17.44
N ILE A 122 -0.55 -35.25 -17.96
CA ILE A 122 -0.90 -34.03 -17.25
C ILE A 122 -2.41 -33.97 -17.05
N THR A 123 -2.84 -33.69 -15.82
CA THR A 123 -4.25 -33.47 -15.44
C THR A 123 -4.32 -32.78 -14.08
N HIS A 124 -5.49 -32.29 -13.69
CA HIS A 124 -5.73 -31.86 -12.32
C HIS A 124 -6.17 -33.04 -11.44
N GLY A 125 -5.35 -33.37 -10.44
CA GLY A 125 -5.48 -34.61 -9.66
C GLY A 125 -6.82 -34.80 -8.96
N PHE A 126 -7.28 -36.05 -8.90
CA PHE A 126 -8.52 -36.45 -8.22
C PHE A 126 -9.78 -35.69 -8.67
N THR A 127 -9.79 -35.17 -9.90
CA THR A 127 -10.95 -34.50 -10.53
C THR A 127 -11.43 -35.25 -11.77
N MET A 128 -12.43 -34.71 -12.48
CA MET A 128 -12.95 -35.27 -13.73
C MET A 128 -12.36 -34.60 -14.98
N THR A 129 -11.22 -33.92 -14.86
CA THR A 129 -10.54 -33.28 -15.99
C THR A 129 -9.92 -34.31 -16.92
N THR A 130 -9.83 -34.00 -18.22
CA THR A 130 -9.21 -34.90 -19.19
C THR A 130 -7.70 -34.98 -19.01
N GLU A 131 -7.12 -36.10 -19.41
CA GLU A 131 -5.68 -36.36 -19.36
C GLU A 131 -5.05 -36.00 -20.71
N ILE A 132 -3.88 -35.34 -20.71
CA ILE A 132 -3.10 -35.06 -21.92
C ILE A 132 -1.68 -35.62 -21.78
N SER A 133 -1.06 -36.01 -22.89
CA SER A 133 0.29 -36.59 -22.89
C SER A 133 1.33 -35.55 -22.44
N PHE A 134 2.19 -35.93 -21.50
CA PHE A 134 3.30 -35.08 -21.07
C PHE A 134 4.26 -34.78 -22.23
N LYS A 135 4.55 -35.78 -23.06
CA LYS A 135 5.45 -35.64 -24.21
C LYS A 135 4.94 -34.59 -25.21
N GLU A 136 3.66 -34.65 -25.57
CA GLU A 136 3.05 -33.70 -26.52
C GLU A 136 3.06 -32.27 -25.97
N VAL A 137 2.91 -32.11 -24.64
CA VAL A 137 3.01 -30.79 -23.98
C VAL A 137 4.43 -30.24 -24.07
N ILE A 138 5.46 -31.04 -23.81
CA ILE A 138 6.85 -30.61 -23.92
C ILE A 138 7.19 -30.24 -25.37
N GLU A 139 6.72 -31.00 -26.36
CA GLU A 139 6.87 -30.65 -27.79
C GLU A 139 6.18 -29.33 -28.15
N ALA A 140 4.96 -29.11 -27.66
CA ALA A 140 4.22 -27.86 -27.89
C ALA A 140 4.89 -26.64 -27.25
N ILE A 141 5.47 -26.82 -26.05
CA ILE A 141 6.25 -25.79 -25.37
C ILE A 141 7.52 -25.49 -26.17
N ALA A 142 8.28 -26.50 -26.60
CA ALA A 142 9.50 -26.31 -27.38
C ALA A 142 9.24 -25.53 -28.68
N GLU A 143 8.12 -25.80 -29.33
CA GLU A 143 7.71 -25.12 -30.56
C GLU A 143 7.38 -23.62 -30.32
N SER A 144 6.76 -23.29 -29.20
CA SER A 144 6.14 -21.97 -28.99
C SER A 144 6.87 -21.08 -27.98
N ALA A 145 7.80 -21.64 -27.19
CA ALA A 145 8.47 -20.97 -26.09
C ALA A 145 9.04 -19.60 -26.48
N PHE A 146 9.73 -19.52 -27.63
CA PHE A 146 10.48 -18.33 -28.03
C PHE A 146 9.93 -17.61 -29.28
N LYS A 147 8.68 -17.89 -29.68
CA LYS A 147 8.05 -17.25 -30.86
C LYS A 147 7.75 -15.76 -30.64
N THR A 148 7.18 -15.42 -29.48
CA THR A 148 6.78 -14.04 -29.16
C THR A 148 7.84 -13.31 -28.33
N SER A 149 8.55 -14.02 -27.45
CA SER A 149 9.56 -13.45 -26.55
C SER A 149 10.80 -14.35 -26.50
N PRO A 150 12.01 -13.81 -26.69
CA PRO A 150 13.25 -14.58 -26.63
C PRO A 150 13.76 -14.80 -25.19
N TYR A 151 13.10 -14.19 -24.19
CA TYR A 151 13.50 -14.24 -22.79
C TYR A 151 13.18 -15.60 -22.14
N PRO A 152 13.88 -15.95 -21.05
CA PRO A 152 13.80 -17.27 -20.43
C PRO A 152 12.37 -17.70 -20.08
N LEU A 153 12.13 -19.01 -20.13
CA LEU A 153 10.86 -19.64 -19.78
C LEU A 153 11.02 -20.52 -18.53
N ILE A 154 10.11 -20.39 -17.57
CA ILE A 154 10.09 -21.18 -16.34
C ILE A 154 9.00 -22.24 -16.44
N LEU A 155 9.36 -23.50 -16.25
CA LEU A 155 8.41 -24.62 -16.16
C LEU A 155 8.24 -25.01 -14.69
N SER A 156 7.05 -24.73 -14.14
CA SER A 156 6.66 -25.10 -12.78
C SER A 156 6.09 -26.51 -12.79
N PHE A 157 6.88 -27.50 -12.36
CA PHE A 157 6.41 -28.88 -12.23
C PHE A 157 5.74 -29.07 -10.87
N GLU A 158 4.51 -29.58 -10.89
CA GLU A 158 3.85 -30.18 -9.73
C GLU A 158 3.93 -31.70 -9.90
N ASN A 159 4.91 -32.33 -9.26
CA ASN A 159 5.29 -33.71 -9.55
C ASN A 159 4.58 -34.73 -8.63
N HIS A 160 3.67 -35.52 -9.21
CA HIS A 160 2.97 -36.64 -8.56
C HIS A 160 3.38 -38.01 -9.09
N VAL A 161 4.43 -38.08 -9.91
CA VAL A 161 4.94 -39.34 -10.48
C VAL A 161 5.75 -40.07 -9.41
N ASP A 162 5.19 -41.13 -8.82
CA ASP A 162 5.82 -41.94 -7.78
C ASP A 162 6.81 -43.00 -8.30
N SER A 163 6.92 -43.15 -9.62
CA SER A 163 7.79 -44.13 -10.29
C SER A 163 9.09 -43.48 -10.79
N ALA A 164 10.24 -43.96 -10.32
CA ALA A 164 11.54 -43.48 -10.76
C ALA A 164 11.77 -43.67 -12.27
N LYS A 165 11.28 -44.78 -12.83
CA LYS A 165 11.34 -45.05 -14.27
C LYS A 165 10.63 -43.98 -15.09
N GLN A 166 9.44 -43.55 -14.65
CA GLN A 166 8.69 -42.51 -15.35
C GLN A 166 9.26 -41.11 -15.11
N GLN A 167 9.79 -40.81 -13.93
CA GLN A 167 10.51 -39.54 -13.70
C GLN A 167 11.78 -39.43 -14.56
N ALA A 168 12.55 -40.51 -14.70
CA ALA A 168 13.71 -40.55 -15.59
C ALA A 168 13.30 -40.30 -17.06
N LYS A 169 12.17 -40.88 -17.48
CA LYS A 169 11.59 -40.66 -18.81
C LYS A 169 11.15 -39.21 -19.04
N MET A 170 10.56 -38.56 -18.03
CA MET A 170 10.26 -37.12 -18.10
C MET A 170 11.54 -36.28 -18.27
N ALA A 171 12.59 -36.60 -17.50
CA ALA A 171 13.87 -35.91 -17.61
C ALA A 171 14.51 -36.12 -19.00
N GLU A 172 14.41 -37.32 -19.55
CA GLU A 172 14.85 -37.63 -20.92
C GLU A 172 14.07 -36.85 -21.97
N TYR A 173 12.73 -36.76 -21.85
CA TYR A 173 11.92 -35.93 -22.73
C TYR A 173 12.32 -34.45 -22.68
N CYS A 174 12.56 -33.90 -21.49
CA CYS A 174 13.06 -32.52 -21.36
C CYS A 174 14.42 -32.37 -22.07
N ARG A 175 15.39 -33.28 -21.86
CA ARG A 175 16.72 -33.19 -22.49
C ARG A 175 16.66 -33.34 -24.01
N THR A 176 15.88 -34.29 -24.51
CA THR A 176 15.83 -34.62 -25.94
C THR A 176 15.04 -33.60 -26.75
N ILE A 177 13.90 -33.12 -26.21
CA ILE A 177 13.01 -32.22 -26.95
C ILE A 177 13.46 -30.77 -26.85
N PHE A 178 13.88 -30.29 -25.67
CA PHE A 178 14.38 -28.92 -25.52
C PHE A 178 15.84 -28.76 -25.98
N GLY A 179 16.63 -29.83 -25.92
CA GLY A 179 18.05 -29.79 -26.33
C GLY A 179 18.81 -28.67 -25.61
N ASP A 180 19.53 -27.87 -26.39
CA ASP A 180 20.36 -26.76 -25.88
C ASP A 180 19.56 -25.62 -25.21
N ALA A 181 18.24 -25.57 -25.42
CA ALA A 181 17.39 -24.59 -24.74
C ALA A 181 17.22 -24.93 -23.25
N LEU A 182 17.34 -26.21 -22.86
CA LEU A 182 17.24 -26.59 -21.46
C LEU A 182 18.50 -26.18 -20.69
N LEU A 183 18.33 -25.37 -19.64
CA LEU A 183 19.44 -24.99 -18.77
C LEU A 183 19.66 -26.09 -17.72
N ILE A 184 20.63 -26.97 -17.97
CA ILE A 184 20.99 -28.07 -17.07
C ILE A 184 22.03 -27.57 -16.06
N ASP A 185 23.21 -27.18 -16.57
CA ASP A 185 24.31 -26.72 -15.73
C ASP A 185 24.18 -25.22 -15.39
N PRO A 186 24.56 -24.80 -14.16
CA PRO A 186 24.66 -23.39 -13.81
C PRO A 186 25.65 -22.67 -14.72
N LEU A 187 25.36 -21.41 -15.04
CA LEU A 187 26.28 -20.53 -15.74
C LEU A 187 27.53 -20.29 -14.88
N GLU A 188 28.71 -20.34 -15.49
CA GLU A 188 30.00 -20.18 -14.80
C GLU A 188 30.10 -18.90 -13.95
N LYS A 189 29.50 -17.81 -14.44
CA LYS A 189 29.45 -16.50 -13.75
C LYS A 189 28.55 -16.50 -12.50
N TYR A 190 27.60 -17.43 -12.41
CA TYR A 190 26.59 -17.48 -11.36
C TYR A 190 26.55 -18.87 -10.73
N PRO A 191 27.58 -19.26 -9.96
CA PRO A 191 27.58 -20.52 -9.24
C PRO A 191 26.47 -20.56 -8.17
N LEU A 192 25.97 -21.76 -7.86
CA LEU A 192 24.90 -21.95 -6.86
C LEU A 192 25.45 -21.87 -5.42
N ILE A 193 25.93 -20.70 -5.03
CA ILE A 193 26.48 -20.43 -3.69
C ILE A 193 25.67 -19.34 -2.96
N PRO A 194 25.65 -19.33 -1.61
CA PRO A 194 24.99 -18.28 -0.85
C PRO A 194 25.54 -16.88 -1.18
N GLY A 195 24.65 -15.91 -1.33
CA GLY A 195 24.97 -14.51 -1.65
C GLY A 195 25.15 -14.22 -3.15
N GLN A 196 25.18 -15.24 -4.02
CA GLN A 196 25.30 -15.03 -5.46
C GLN A 196 23.94 -14.60 -6.05
N PRO A 197 23.84 -13.43 -6.73
CA PRO A 197 22.62 -12.99 -7.38
C PRO A 197 22.18 -13.94 -8.49
N LEU A 198 20.87 -13.94 -8.77
CA LEU A 198 20.32 -14.67 -9.91
C LEU A 198 20.84 -14.08 -11.23
N PRO A 199 21.05 -14.90 -12.27
CA PRO A 199 21.40 -14.40 -13.60
C PRO A 199 20.30 -13.48 -14.15
N SER A 200 20.68 -12.62 -15.08
CA SER A 200 19.72 -11.72 -15.73
C SER A 200 18.90 -12.42 -16.81
N PRO A 201 17.68 -11.93 -17.14
CA PRO A 201 16.93 -12.42 -18.28
C PRO A 201 17.72 -12.36 -19.60
N GLN A 202 18.58 -11.34 -19.77
CA GLN A 202 19.44 -11.19 -20.95
C GLN A 202 20.50 -12.28 -21.06
N GLU A 203 21.06 -12.75 -19.95
CA GLU A 203 22.08 -13.82 -19.95
C GLU A 203 21.46 -15.22 -20.15
N MET A 204 20.14 -15.35 -19.93
CA MET A 204 19.39 -16.60 -20.09
C MET A 204 18.46 -16.57 -21.32
N LEU A 205 18.80 -15.80 -22.35
CA LEU A 205 18.04 -15.77 -23.61
C LEU A 205 17.93 -17.17 -24.24
N GLY A 206 16.72 -17.52 -24.66
CA GLY A 206 16.43 -18.81 -25.27
C GLY A 206 16.55 -20.00 -24.30
N LYS A 207 16.60 -19.77 -22.98
CA LYS A 207 16.75 -20.83 -21.98
C LYS A 207 15.43 -21.18 -21.29
N ILE A 208 15.28 -22.47 -20.99
CA ILE A 208 14.16 -23.05 -20.26
C ILE A 208 14.70 -23.54 -18.92
N LEU A 209 14.09 -23.05 -17.83
CA LEU A 209 14.42 -23.40 -16.46
C LEU A 209 13.35 -24.32 -15.87
N ILE A 210 13.79 -25.35 -15.15
CA ILE A 210 12.90 -26.31 -14.49
C ILE A 210 12.80 -25.96 -13.00
N LYS A 211 11.58 -25.74 -12.53
CA LYS A 211 11.23 -25.63 -11.12
C LYS A 211 10.62 -26.95 -10.67
N ASN A 212 11.39 -27.75 -9.94
CA ASN A 212 10.96 -29.01 -9.33
C ASN A 212 11.76 -29.25 -8.04
N LYS A 213 11.29 -30.12 -7.14
CA LYS A 213 12.03 -30.47 -5.92
C LYS A 213 13.44 -30.99 -6.26
N LYS A 214 14.43 -30.64 -5.43
CA LYS A 214 15.82 -31.07 -5.56
C LYS A 214 16.22 -31.92 -4.35
N LYS A 215 17.01 -32.98 -4.58
CA LYS A 215 17.69 -33.70 -3.50
C LYS A 215 19.10 -33.13 -3.32
N HIS A 216 19.46 -32.77 -2.09
CA HIS A 216 20.84 -32.41 -1.76
C HIS A 216 21.63 -33.69 -1.45
N HIS A 217 22.70 -33.95 -2.19
CA HIS A 217 23.71 -34.92 -1.78
C HIS A 217 24.72 -34.23 -0.86
N HIS A 218 24.86 -34.72 0.37
CA HIS A 218 26.06 -34.46 1.15
C HIS A 218 27.23 -35.16 0.44
N HIS A 219 28.09 -34.38 -0.23
CA HIS A 219 29.36 -34.90 -0.73
C HIS A 219 30.26 -35.25 0.47
N ARG A 220 30.25 -36.54 0.87
CA ARG A 220 31.45 -37.12 1.49
C ARG A 220 32.53 -37.20 0.40
N PRO A 221 33.73 -36.66 0.59
CA PRO A 221 34.82 -36.86 -0.34
C PRO A 221 35.28 -38.33 -0.21
N SER A 222 34.74 -39.19 -1.08
CA SER A 222 35.25 -40.55 -1.31
C SER A 222 36.37 -40.45 -2.34
N SER A 223 37.58 -40.21 -1.87
CA SER A 223 38.78 -40.46 -2.65
C SER A 223 39.13 -41.95 -2.57
N SER A 224 38.72 -42.73 -3.56
CA SER A 224 39.61 -43.73 -4.19
C SER A 224 38.90 -44.39 -5.37
N ILE A 225 39.21 -43.87 -6.55
CA ILE A 225 38.97 -44.50 -7.85
C ILE A 225 39.66 -45.87 -7.85
N ARG A 226 38.89 -46.95 -7.97
CA ARG A 226 39.38 -48.20 -8.55
C ARG A 226 38.63 -48.43 -9.85
N ARG A 227 39.24 -47.98 -10.96
CA ARG A 227 38.92 -48.43 -12.32
C ARG A 227 39.05 -49.95 -12.37
N ARG A 228 38.03 -50.61 -12.91
CA ARG A 228 38.09 -52.01 -13.36
C ARG A 228 37.76 -51.98 -14.85
N GLU A 229 38.81 -51.96 -15.68
CA GLU A 229 38.71 -52.31 -17.10
C GLU A 229 38.92 -53.83 -17.23
N LEU A 230 38.10 -54.44 -18.08
CA LEU A 230 38.12 -55.85 -18.46
C LEU A 230 38.72 -55.92 -19.86
N GLU A 231 39.92 -56.47 -20.02
CA GLU A 231 40.37 -57.14 -21.25
C GLU A 231 41.30 -58.32 -20.89
N GLU A 232 41.24 -59.34 -21.74
CA GLU A 232 41.69 -60.73 -21.59
C GLU A 232 43.21 -60.96 -21.87
N PRO A 233 43.75 -62.20 -21.70
CA PRO A 233 45.08 -62.44 -21.13
C PRO A 233 46.19 -62.76 -22.14
N SER A 234 47.45 -62.42 -21.81
CA SER A 234 48.63 -63.19 -22.25
C SER A 234 49.87 -62.99 -21.37
N SER A 235 50.29 -64.10 -20.75
CA SER A 235 51.64 -64.69 -20.56
C SER A 235 52.90 -63.86 -20.19
N PRO A 236 53.91 -64.52 -19.56
CA PRO A 236 54.80 -63.92 -18.56
C PRO A 236 56.23 -63.69 -19.06
N ASN A 237 56.98 -62.81 -18.38
CA ASN A 237 58.31 -63.10 -17.81
C ASN A 237 59.09 -61.85 -17.41
N ASN A 238 59.76 -61.99 -16.27
CA ASN A 238 61.12 -61.58 -15.97
C ASN A 238 61.49 -60.14 -15.54
N ASP A 239 62.20 -60.15 -14.42
CA ASP A 239 63.38 -59.36 -14.07
C ASP A 239 63.18 -57.96 -13.46
N CYS A 240 63.07 -57.96 -12.11
CA CYS A 240 63.89 -57.09 -11.25
C CYS A 240 65.38 -57.26 -11.61
N PRO A 241 66.30 -56.27 -11.39
CA PRO A 241 66.49 -55.74 -10.03
C PRO A 241 67.22 -54.37 -9.83
N LEU A 242 67.20 -53.90 -8.57
CA LEU A 242 68.22 -53.07 -7.87
C LEU A 242 68.35 -51.59 -8.31
N THR A 243 68.68 -50.60 -7.47
CA THR A 243 69.50 -50.46 -6.25
C THR A 243 69.16 -49.07 -5.64
N ASP A 244 68.83 -48.95 -4.36
CA ASP A 244 69.70 -48.57 -3.22
C ASP A 244 69.58 -47.09 -2.82
N GLY A 245 69.51 -46.88 -1.50
CA GLY A 245 69.47 -45.57 -0.88
C GLY A 245 68.96 -45.63 0.56
N GLU A 246 69.76 -46.26 1.42
CA GLU A 246 69.59 -46.50 2.85
C GLU A 246 69.19 -45.28 3.70
N GLY A 247 68.60 -45.56 4.86
CA GLY A 247 68.77 -44.68 6.02
C GLY A 247 67.72 -44.80 7.12
N SER A 248 67.70 -45.94 7.83
CA SER A 248 67.57 -46.10 9.30
C SER A 248 66.48 -45.32 10.07
N GLN A 249 65.73 -45.88 11.03
CA GLN A 249 65.88 -47.04 11.91
C GLN A 249 64.48 -47.24 12.56
N LEU A 250 63.90 -48.45 12.59
CA LEU A 250 64.04 -49.44 13.67
C LEU A 250 63.66 -48.84 15.05
N LEU A 251 62.78 -49.38 15.89
CA LEU A 251 62.23 -50.71 16.23
C LEU A 251 61.27 -50.38 17.41
N SER A 252 60.35 -51.16 17.95
CA SER A 252 59.96 -52.56 17.89
C SER A 252 58.89 -52.71 18.99
N ASN A 253 57.88 -53.52 18.70
CA ASN A 253 57.21 -54.53 19.54
C ASN A 253 56.92 -54.19 21.01
N GLY A 254 55.73 -54.48 21.56
CA GLY A 254 54.65 -55.35 21.11
C GLY A 254 53.83 -55.77 22.33
N GLU A 255 52.60 -56.22 22.07
CA GLU A 255 51.85 -57.28 22.79
C GLU A 255 51.59 -57.08 24.31
N GLU A 256 50.45 -57.39 24.91
CA GLU A 256 49.29 -58.20 24.54
C GLU A 256 48.13 -57.89 25.52
N LYS A 257 46.91 -57.88 24.98
CA LYS A 257 45.65 -58.43 25.53
C LYS A 257 45.03 -58.01 26.89
N LEU A 258 43.72 -57.73 26.73
CA LEU A 258 42.56 -58.05 27.58
C LEU A 258 42.45 -57.41 28.97
N ALA A 259 41.45 -56.52 29.14
CA ALA A 259 40.25 -56.81 29.95
C ALA A 259 39.27 -55.61 29.94
N GLU A 260 37.99 -55.95 30.02
CA GLU A 260 36.83 -55.07 29.95
C GLU A 260 36.57 -54.26 31.24
N ARG A 261 35.91 -53.11 31.02
CA ARG A 261 34.73 -52.57 31.75
C ARG A 261 34.85 -52.02 33.20
N MET A 262 34.43 -50.75 33.26
CA MET A 262 33.41 -50.14 34.15
C MET A 262 33.85 -49.13 35.23
N VAL A 263 33.36 -47.89 35.02
CA VAL A 263 32.60 -47.04 35.97
C VAL A 263 33.40 -46.30 37.07
N LYS A 264 33.47 -44.96 37.01
CA LYS A 264 32.60 -44.00 37.75
C LYS A 264 33.15 -42.56 37.77
N ASP A 265 32.23 -41.60 37.56
CA ASP A 265 32.00 -40.37 38.34
C ASP A 265 32.98 -39.17 38.37
N LEU A 266 32.36 -38.00 38.09
CA LEU A 266 32.46 -36.67 38.74
C LEU A 266 33.44 -35.59 38.17
N GLU A 267 32.80 -34.68 37.43
CA GLU A 267 33.05 -33.26 37.08
C GLU A 267 33.71 -32.34 38.15
N PRO A 268 33.95 -31.01 37.91
CA PRO A 268 34.22 -30.23 36.69
C PRO A 268 35.35 -29.18 36.86
N ARG A 269 35.94 -28.64 35.76
CA ARG A 269 36.52 -27.28 35.76
C ARG A 269 36.37 -26.55 34.42
N LYS A 270 36.01 -25.28 34.54
CA LYS A 270 35.78 -24.27 33.48
C LYS A 270 37.06 -23.87 32.74
N SER A 271 36.88 -23.51 31.46
CA SER A 271 37.16 -22.20 30.85
C SER A 271 38.03 -22.19 29.60
N ILE A 272 37.55 -21.40 28.63
CA ILE A 272 38.24 -20.66 27.56
C ILE A 272 38.43 -21.36 26.19
N GLY A 273 37.58 -20.92 25.25
CA GLY A 273 38.03 -20.28 24.00
C GLY A 273 38.07 -21.14 22.74
N GLY A 274 37.08 -20.97 21.86
CA GLY A 274 37.15 -21.41 20.46
C GLY A 274 35.79 -21.75 19.87
N GLU A 275 35.06 -20.74 19.40
CA GLU A 275 33.82 -20.93 18.63
C GLU A 275 34.15 -21.54 17.26
N GLY A 276 33.82 -22.81 17.10
CA GLY A 276 33.67 -23.48 15.81
C GLY A 276 32.27 -24.08 15.78
N GLU A 277 31.35 -23.42 15.09
CA GLU A 277 29.98 -23.89 14.89
C GLU A 277 29.99 -25.09 13.95
N SER A 278 29.66 -26.27 14.48
CA SER A 278 29.25 -27.43 13.69
C SER A 278 27.79 -27.73 14.03
N GLU A 279 26.90 -27.35 13.10
CA GLU A 279 25.49 -27.74 13.09
C GLU A 279 25.39 -29.25 12.82
N GLU A 280 25.01 -30.02 13.83
CA GLU A 280 24.42 -31.36 13.68
C GLU A 280 23.07 -31.31 14.41
N ASP A 281 21.97 -31.39 13.65
CA ASP A 281 20.66 -31.92 14.08
C ASP A 281 19.68 -31.90 12.88
N GLU A 282 19.83 -32.85 11.95
CA GLU A 282 18.71 -33.37 11.16
C GLU A 282 18.65 -34.89 11.37
N GLU A 283 18.04 -35.32 12.48
CA GLU A 283 17.65 -36.72 12.67
C GLU A 283 16.31 -37.02 11.97
N ASP A 284 16.38 -38.04 11.13
CA ASP A 284 15.35 -38.90 10.53
C ASP A 284 13.89 -38.77 11.03
N GLU A 285 13.01 -38.21 10.19
CA GLU A 285 11.57 -38.47 10.27
C GLU A 285 11.25 -39.77 9.51
N ALA A 286 10.95 -40.83 10.27
CA ALA A 286 10.43 -42.08 9.76
C ALA A 286 9.08 -41.90 9.05
N VAL A 287 8.90 -42.67 7.96
CA VAL A 287 7.72 -42.78 7.09
C VAL A 287 6.38 -42.56 7.81
N THR A 288 5.78 -41.38 7.65
CA THR A 288 4.38 -41.11 8.03
C THR A 288 3.43 -41.35 6.85
N GLU A 289 2.35 -42.10 7.10
CA GLU A 289 1.17 -42.27 6.24
C GLU A 289 0.66 -40.94 5.62
N PRO A 290 0.00 -40.98 4.44
CA PRO A 290 -0.38 -39.78 3.70
C PRO A 290 -1.31 -38.89 4.54
N LYS A 291 -0.79 -37.72 4.95
CA LYS A 291 -1.58 -36.66 5.58
C LYS A 291 -2.68 -36.22 4.61
N LYS A 292 -3.90 -35.99 5.13
CA LYS A 292 -4.99 -35.36 4.37
C LYS A 292 -4.49 -34.03 3.76
N PRO A 293 -4.82 -33.73 2.49
CA PRO A 293 -4.41 -32.49 1.84
C PRO A 293 -4.91 -31.29 2.64
N ASN A 294 -4.06 -30.28 2.80
CA ASN A 294 -4.50 -28.99 3.32
C ASN A 294 -5.59 -28.45 2.37
N THR A 295 -6.75 -28.04 2.91
CA THR A 295 -7.96 -27.88 2.09
C THR A 295 -7.89 -26.74 1.07
N ASP A 296 -6.95 -25.80 1.21
CA ASP A 296 -6.79 -24.66 0.31
C ASP A 296 -5.61 -24.77 -0.68
N GLU A 297 -4.52 -25.45 -0.31
CA GLU A 297 -3.33 -25.68 -1.15
C GLU A 297 -3.55 -26.70 -2.28
N GLY A 298 -4.62 -27.50 -2.23
CA GLY A 298 -4.96 -28.45 -3.29
C GLY A 298 -3.94 -29.59 -3.45
N THR A 299 -3.75 -30.06 -4.68
CA THR A 299 -2.83 -31.15 -5.01
C THR A 299 -1.36 -30.79 -4.77
N ALA A 300 -1.00 -29.51 -4.84
CA ALA A 300 0.36 -29.02 -4.55
C ALA A 300 0.87 -29.42 -3.15
N SER A 301 -0.04 -29.67 -2.19
CA SER A 301 0.34 -30.08 -0.83
C SER A 301 0.93 -31.50 -0.75
N SER A 302 0.66 -32.36 -1.74
CA SER A 302 1.04 -33.79 -1.73
C SER A 302 2.09 -34.18 -2.78
N GLU A 303 2.88 -33.23 -3.28
CA GLU A 303 3.96 -33.51 -4.25
C GLU A 303 4.94 -34.60 -3.75
N VAL A 304 5.33 -35.50 -4.65
CA VAL A 304 6.27 -36.60 -4.36
C VAL A 304 7.71 -36.10 -4.34
N ASN A 305 8.61 -36.84 -3.69
CA ASN A 305 10.04 -36.55 -3.70
C ASN A 305 10.63 -36.72 -5.12
N ALA A 306 11.50 -35.79 -5.52
CA ALA A 306 12.19 -35.89 -6.80
C ALA A 306 13.26 -36.99 -6.78
N THR A 307 13.38 -37.68 -7.92
CA THR A 307 14.50 -38.57 -8.25
C THR A 307 15.73 -37.78 -8.68
N GLU A 308 16.88 -38.45 -8.74
CA GLU A 308 18.14 -37.84 -9.13
C GLU A 308 18.06 -37.25 -10.56
N GLU A 309 17.40 -37.96 -11.47
CA GLU A 309 17.27 -37.59 -12.87
C GLU A 309 16.52 -36.28 -13.08
N MET A 310 15.46 -36.03 -12.32
CA MET A 310 14.73 -34.75 -12.35
C MET A 310 15.45 -33.67 -11.53
N SER A 311 16.08 -34.04 -10.42
CA SER A 311 16.83 -33.12 -9.54
C SER A 311 18.04 -32.49 -10.24
N THR A 312 18.69 -33.21 -11.17
CA THR A 312 19.82 -32.69 -11.97
C THR A 312 19.43 -31.57 -12.92
N LEU A 313 18.14 -31.43 -13.27
CA LEU A 313 17.66 -30.36 -14.15
C LEU A 313 17.37 -29.05 -13.40
N VAL A 314 17.43 -29.05 -12.06
CA VAL A 314 17.03 -27.91 -11.21
C VAL A 314 18.26 -27.13 -10.74
N ASN A 315 18.33 -25.85 -11.10
CA ASN A 315 19.42 -24.93 -10.76
C ASN A 315 18.94 -23.66 -10.03
N TYR A 316 18.64 -22.58 -10.76
CA TYR A 316 18.35 -21.25 -10.22
C TYR A 316 16.95 -21.09 -9.62
N ILE A 317 16.06 -22.07 -9.85
CA ILE A 317 14.66 -22.02 -9.41
C ILE A 317 14.38 -23.26 -8.57
N GLU A 318 14.98 -23.30 -7.38
CA GLU A 318 14.86 -24.42 -6.45
C GLU A 318 13.71 -24.17 -5.47
N PRO A 319 12.57 -24.88 -5.58
CA PRO A 319 11.44 -24.69 -4.69
C PRO A 319 11.71 -25.29 -3.31
N VAL A 320 11.64 -24.47 -2.27
CA VAL A 320 11.76 -24.87 -0.86
C VAL A 320 10.53 -24.47 -0.07
N LYS A 321 10.21 -25.26 0.98
CA LYS A 321 9.11 -24.93 1.90
C LYS A 321 9.42 -23.65 2.65
N PHE A 322 8.55 -22.64 2.52
CA PHE A 322 8.69 -21.39 3.23
C PHE A 322 8.50 -21.57 4.74
N LYS A 323 9.54 -21.26 5.52
CA LYS A 323 9.53 -21.26 7.00
C LYS A 323 9.23 -19.85 7.55
N SER A 324 10.16 -18.91 7.35
CA SER A 324 10.02 -17.49 7.71
C SER A 324 11.00 -16.64 6.90
N PHE A 325 10.77 -15.33 6.85
CA PHE A 325 11.68 -14.39 6.18
C PHE A 325 13.08 -14.35 6.83
N GLU A 326 13.16 -14.47 8.16
CA GLU A 326 14.43 -14.50 8.88
C GLU A 326 15.28 -15.71 8.50
N VAL A 327 14.68 -16.89 8.38
CA VAL A 327 15.40 -18.11 8.00
C VAL A 327 15.92 -18.00 6.57
N ALA A 328 15.09 -17.52 5.64
CA ALA A 328 15.50 -17.30 4.26
C ALA A 328 16.62 -16.25 4.16
N GLY A 329 16.48 -15.14 4.88
CA GLY A 329 17.48 -14.07 4.96
C GLY A 329 18.82 -14.51 5.56
N LYS A 330 18.81 -15.42 6.55
CA LYS A 330 20.02 -16.01 7.13
C LYS A 330 20.72 -16.98 6.17
N ARG A 331 19.96 -17.82 5.45
CA ARG A 331 20.51 -18.78 4.49
C ARG A 331 21.17 -18.11 3.28
N LYS A 332 20.68 -16.93 2.87
CA LYS A 332 21.19 -16.13 1.73
C LYS A 332 21.33 -16.91 0.41
N LYS A 333 20.54 -17.96 0.20
CA LYS A 333 20.56 -18.74 -1.04
C LYS A 333 19.55 -18.18 -2.03
N TYR A 334 20.00 -17.36 -2.98
CA TYR A 334 19.08 -16.63 -3.86
C TYR A 334 18.44 -17.48 -4.96
N PHE A 335 19.01 -18.66 -5.25
CA PHE A 335 18.40 -19.69 -6.11
C PHE A 335 17.26 -20.46 -5.42
N GLU A 336 17.12 -20.37 -4.09
CA GLU A 336 15.97 -20.93 -3.38
C GLU A 336 14.76 -20.00 -3.53
N MET A 337 13.61 -20.57 -3.86
CA MET A 337 12.35 -19.86 -4.05
C MET A 337 11.19 -20.56 -3.35
N SER A 338 10.11 -19.84 -3.07
CA SER A 338 8.92 -20.43 -2.45
C SER A 338 7.65 -20.16 -3.26
N SER A 339 6.82 -21.20 -3.40
CA SER A 339 5.47 -21.10 -3.92
C SER A 339 4.48 -21.01 -2.76
N LEU A 340 3.58 -20.02 -2.79
CA LEU A 340 2.60 -19.75 -1.75
C LEU A 340 1.20 -19.68 -2.37
N VAL A 341 0.23 -20.38 -1.79
CA VAL A 341 -1.18 -20.22 -2.12
C VAL A 341 -1.65 -18.79 -1.75
N GLU A 342 -2.60 -18.22 -2.48
CA GLU A 342 -3.05 -16.83 -2.28
C GLU A 342 -3.46 -16.51 -0.83
N THR A 343 -3.98 -17.49 -0.08
CA THR A 343 -4.39 -17.35 1.34
C THR A 343 -3.17 -17.09 2.21
N LYS A 344 -2.19 -17.97 2.14
CA LYS A 344 -0.91 -17.84 2.85
C LYS A 344 -0.13 -16.60 2.41
N GLY A 345 -0.13 -16.31 1.10
CA GLY A 345 0.45 -15.08 0.55
C GLY A 345 -0.22 -13.84 1.14
N MET A 346 -1.55 -13.83 1.27
CA MET A 346 -2.26 -12.73 1.90
C MET A 346 -1.95 -12.60 3.39
N ASP A 347 -1.97 -13.70 4.14
CA ASP A 347 -1.68 -13.64 5.57
C ASP A 347 -0.26 -13.13 5.84
N THR A 348 0.70 -13.52 4.98
CA THR A 348 2.08 -12.99 5.00
C THR A 348 2.13 -11.51 4.65
N LEU A 349 1.45 -11.08 3.57
CA LEU A 349 1.34 -9.67 3.18
C LEU A 349 0.74 -8.78 4.27
N LYS A 350 -0.22 -9.29 5.06
CA LYS A 350 -0.80 -8.54 6.20
C LYS A 350 0.10 -8.50 7.42
N SER A 351 0.83 -9.58 7.68
CA SER A 351 1.60 -9.74 8.92
C SER A 351 2.97 -9.07 8.82
N SER A 352 3.62 -9.17 7.67
CA SER A 352 5.02 -8.74 7.45
C SER A 352 5.25 -8.26 6.00
N PRO A 353 4.61 -7.14 5.60
CA PRO A 353 4.72 -6.64 4.22
C PRO A 353 6.11 -6.16 3.86
N PHE A 354 6.81 -5.55 4.81
CA PHE A 354 8.14 -4.98 4.62
C PHE A 354 9.16 -6.09 4.33
N GLU A 355 9.18 -7.12 5.17
CA GLU A 355 10.05 -8.28 5.02
C GLU A 355 9.78 -9.03 3.71
N PHE A 356 8.52 -9.02 3.24
CA PHE A 356 8.16 -9.62 1.96
C PHE A 356 8.79 -8.87 0.78
N VAL A 357 8.79 -7.53 0.80
CA VAL A 357 9.49 -6.72 -0.21
C VAL A 357 10.98 -7.03 -0.21
N GLU A 358 11.62 -7.06 0.97
CA GLU A 358 13.05 -7.35 1.11
C GLU A 358 13.42 -8.77 0.64
N TYR A 359 12.59 -9.77 0.95
CA TYR A 359 12.74 -11.13 0.41
C TYR A 359 12.73 -11.14 -1.11
N ASN A 360 11.79 -10.43 -1.72
CA ASN A 360 11.61 -10.37 -3.18
C ASN A 360 12.66 -9.54 -3.92
N LYS A 361 13.57 -8.82 -3.23
CA LYS A 361 14.73 -8.21 -3.88
C LYS A 361 15.73 -9.26 -4.34
N ASN A 362 15.92 -10.30 -3.53
CA ASN A 362 16.98 -11.28 -3.73
C ASN A 362 16.47 -12.64 -4.20
N GLN A 363 15.27 -13.05 -3.75
CA GLN A 363 14.68 -14.36 -4.04
C GLN A 363 13.41 -14.23 -4.87
N LEU A 364 12.99 -15.34 -5.47
CA LEU A 364 11.73 -15.44 -6.22
C LEU A 364 10.60 -15.94 -5.31
N SER A 365 9.43 -15.35 -5.47
CA SER A 365 8.17 -15.88 -4.93
C SER A 365 7.18 -16.15 -6.06
N ARG A 366 6.50 -17.31 -5.95
CA ARG A 366 5.35 -17.66 -6.79
C ARG A 366 4.07 -17.64 -5.98
N ILE A 367 3.05 -16.95 -6.48
CA ILE A 367 1.71 -16.93 -5.88
C ILE A 367 0.74 -17.63 -6.82
N TYR A 368 -0.13 -18.49 -6.29
CA TYR A 368 -1.14 -19.19 -7.09
C TYR A 368 -2.53 -19.18 -6.42
N PRO A 369 -3.62 -19.26 -7.21
CA PRO A 369 -4.99 -19.23 -6.69
C PRO A 369 -5.29 -20.41 -5.75
N LYS A 370 -6.14 -20.22 -4.74
CA LYS A 370 -6.54 -21.32 -3.84
C LYS A 370 -7.50 -22.30 -4.51
N GLY A 371 -7.50 -23.55 -4.05
CA GLY A 371 -8.35 -24.62 -4.60
C GLY A 371 -9.86 -24.38 -4.51
N THR A 372 -10.33 -23.47 -3.64
CA THR A 372 -11.77 -23.12 -3.56
C THR A 372 -12.29 -22.35 -4.79
N ARG A 373 -11.42 -21.85 -5.66
CA ARG A 373 -11.77 -21.19 -6.93
C ARG A 373 -12.03 -22.20 -8.04
N VAL A 374 -13.02 -23.06 -7.83
CA VAL A 374 -13.37 -24.17 -8.73
C VAL A 374 -13.82 -23.71 -10.12
N ASP A 375 -14.29 -22.46 -10.22
CA ASP A 375 -14.69 -21.78 -11.44
C ASP A 375 -13.51 -21.19 -12.23
N SER A 376 -12.28 -21.39 -11.76
CA SER A 376 -11.07 -20.79 -12.33
C SER A 376 -11.04 -19.26 -12.24
N SER A 377 -11.77 -18.64 -11.30
CA SER A 377 -11.69 -17.19 -11.05
C SER A 377 -10.28 -16.75 -10.63
N ASN A 378 -9.92 -15.48 -10.88
CA ASN A 378 -8.63 -14.93 -10.50
C ASN A 378 -8.69 -14.03 -9.26
N TYR A 379 -7.56 -13.92 -8.57
CA TYR A 379 -7.32 -12.88 -7.57
C TYR A 379 -6.66 -11.67 -8.24
N MET A 380 -6.70 -10.50 -7.58
CA MET A 380 -6.10 -9.28 -8.14
C MET A 380 -4.56 -9.34 -8.06
N PRO A 381 -3.81 -9.41 -9.18
CA PRO A 381 -2.36 -9.61 -9.16
C PRO A 381 -1.61 -8.42 -8.54
N GLN A 382 -2.16 -7.20 -8.68
CA GLN A 382 -1.60 -5.98 -8.11
C GLN A 382 -1.28 -6.10 -6.61
N LEU A 383 -2.07 -6.88 -5.85
CA LEU A 383 -1.84 -7.09 -4.42
C LEU A 383 -0.44 -7.64 -4.14
N PHE A 384 0.03 -8.57 -4.97
CA PHE A 384 1.31 -9.24 -4.81
C PHE A 384 2.43 -8.54 -5.60
N TRP A 385 2.11 -7.86 -6.70
CA TRP A 385 3.08 -6.95 -7.34
C TRP A 385 3.48 -5.80 -6.42
N ASN A 386 2.58 -5.32 -5.55
CA ASN A 386 2.89 -4.28 -4.55
C ASN A 386 3.96 -4.70 -3.54
N VAL A 387 4.10 -6.01 -3.26
CA VAL A 387 5.20 -6.55 -2.42
C VAL A 387 6.34 -7.14 -3.23
N GLY A 388 6.34 -6.96 -4.56
CA GLY A 388 7.46 -7.32 -5.42
C GLY A 388 7.49 -8.79 -5.83
N CYS A 389 6.42 -9.55 -5.60
CA CYS A 389 6.33 -10.94 -6.03
C CYS A 389 6.42 -11.01 -7.55
N GLN A 390 7.29 -11.88 -8.06
CA GLN A 390 7.64 -11.95 -9.48
C GLN A 390 6.65 -12.82 -10.25
N MET A 391 6.37 -14.02 -9.73
CA MET A 391 5.57 -15.04 -10.42
C MET A 391 4.15 -15.09 -9.86
N VAL A 392 3.34 -14.09 -10.20
CA VAL A 392 1.95 -13.98 -9.75
C VAL A 392 1.05 -14.74 -10.74
N ALA A 393 0.85 -16.03 -10.50
CA ALA A 393 0.21 -16.93 -11.45
C ALA A 393 -1.31 -16.78 -11.47
N LEU A 394 -1.88 -16.70 -12.67
CA LEU A 394 -3.32 -16.54 -12.93
C LEU A 394 -3.86 -17.64 -13.86
N ASN A 395 -5.17 -17.88 -13.81
CA ASN A 395 -5.92 -18.77 -14.69
C ASN A 395 -6.21 -18.05 -16.03
N PHE A 396 -5.46 -18.37 -17.08
CA PHE A 396 -5.52 -17.71 -18.40
C PHE A 396 -6.83 -17.97 -19.15
N GLN A 397 -7.52 -19.07 -18.84
CA GLN A 397 -8.80 -19.41 -19.42
C GLN A 397 -9.96 -18.50 -18.96
N THR A 398 -9.77 -17.76 -17.86
CA THR A 398 -10.79 -16.85 -17.31
C THR A 398 -10.37 -15.40 -17.56
N LEU A 399 -11.05 -14.73 -18.49
CA LEU A 399 -10.75 -13.35 -18.91
C LEU A 399 -11.44 -12.29 -18.04
N ASP A 400 -11.37 -12.47 -16.72
CA ASP A 400 -11.89 -11.54 -15.74
C ASP A 400 -11.00 -10.28 -15.60
N LEU A 401 -11.44 -9.31 -14.78
CA LEU A 401 -10.71 -8.06 -14.57
C LEU A 401 -9.22 -8.26 -14.21
N PRO A 402 -8.84 -9.18 -13.30
CA PRO A 402 -7.44 -9.53 -13.07
C PRO A 402 -6.66 -9.94 -14.31
N MET A 403 -7.23 -10.83 -15.14
CA MET A 403 -6.56 -11.29 -16.37
C MET A 403 -6.46 -10.17 -17.41
N GLN A 404 -7.51 -9.34 -17.55
CA GLN A 404 -7.46 -8.14 -18.39
C GLN A 404 -6.30 -7.24 -17.96
N LEU A 405 -6.16 -6.98 -16.65
CA LEU A 405 -5.05 -6.20 -16.10
C LEU A 405 -3.69 -6.81 -16.47
N ASN A 406 -3.52 -8.12 -16.26
CA ASN A 406 -2.30 -8.85 -16.58
C ASN A 406 -1.91 -8.74 -18.06
N MET A 407 -2.85 -9.02 -18.96
CA MET A 407 -2.64 -8.93 -20.41
C MET A 407 -2.32 -7.50 -20.88
N GLY A 408 -2.92 -6.50 -20.23
CA GLY A 408 -2.68 -5.10 -20.54
C GLY A 408 -1.32 -4.60 -20.06
N VAL A 409 -0.85 -5.00 -18.87
CA VAL A 409 0.46 -4.56 -18.35
C VAL A 409 1.63 -5.25 -19.05
N PHE A 410 1.51 -6.54 -19.38
CA PHE A 410 2.58 -7.30 -20.03
C PHE A 410 2.68 -7.09 -21.55
N GLU A 411 1.78 -6.29 -22.14
CA GLU A 411 1.97 -5.77 -23.50
C GLU A 411 3.18 -4.85 -23.61
N TYR A 412 3.47 -4.11 -22.52
CA TYR A 412 4.59 -3.19 -22.45
C TYR A 412 5.92 -3.94 -22.37
N ASN A 413 7.02 -3.25 -22.69
CA ASN A 413 8.35 -3.84 -22.79
C ASN A 413 8.44 -4.93 -23.87
N GLY A 414 7.88 -4.66 -25.06
CA GLY A 414 7.98 -5.51 -26.25
C GLY A 414 7.25 -6.85 -26.16
N ASN A 415 6.20 -6.95 -25.34
CA ASN A 415 5.53 -8.21 -25.03
C ASN A 415 6.50 -9.33 -24.57
N SER A 416 7.58 -8.94 -23.92
CA SER A 416 8.64 -9.84 -23.45
C SER A 416 8.18 -10.79 -22.35
N GLY A 417 7.11 -10.43 -21.64
CA GLY A 417 6.65 -11.12 -20.43
C GLY A 417 7.45 -10.80 -19.17
N TYR A 418 8.38 -9.83 -19.25
CA TYR A 418 9.20 -9.33 -18.16
C TYR A 418 9.04 -7.83 -18.04
N LEU A 419 8.73 -7.34 -16.83
CA LEU A 419 8.65 -5.91 -16.53
C LEU A 419 9.58 -5.59 -15.36
N LEU A 420 10.44 -4.60 -15.51
CA LEU A 420 11.39 -4.25 -14.46
C LEU A 420 10.65 -3.60 -13.28
N LYS A 421 10.93 -4.07 -12.06
CA LYS A 421 10.33 -3.50 -10.86
C LYS A 421 10.80 -2.06 -10.62
N PRO A 422 10.00 -1.21 -9.95
CA PRO A 422 10.43 0.10 -9.51
C PRO A 422 11.73 0.05 -8.68
N GLU A 423 12.54 1.10 -8.75
CA GLU A 423 13.87 1.14 -8.14
C GLU A 423 13.88 0.81 -6.64
N PHE A 424 12.91 1.34 -5.89
CA PHE A 424 12.75 1.15 -4.44
C PHE A 424 12.41 -0.31 -4.06
N MET A 425 11.93 -1.11 -5.01
CA MET A 425 11.62 -2.53 -4.81
C MET A 425 12.79 -3.45 -5.21
N ARG A 426 13.94 -2.88 -5.58
CA ARG A 426 15.15 -3.60 -6.03
C ARG A 426 16.37 -3.25 -5.20
N ARG A 427 16.52 -1.98 -4.83
CA ARG A 427 17.65 -1.47 -4.05
C ARG A 427 17.67 -2.03 -2.63
N THR A 428 18.78 -2.59 -2.20
CA THR A 428 18.95 -3.17 -0.85
C THR A 428 19.15 -2.11 0.24
N ASP A 429 19.56 -0.90 -0.13
CA ASP A 429 19.77 0.24 0.78
C ASP A 429 18.50 1.07 1.02
N LYS A 430 17.42 0.80 0.29
CA LYS A 430 16.15 1.51 0.38
C LYS A 430 15.06 0.59 0.91
N HIS A 431 14.33 1.07 1.90
CA HIS A 431 13.19 0.38 2.49
C HIS A 431 11.89 0.95 1.94
N PHE A 432 10.93 0.07 1.65
CA PHE A 432 9.67 0.46 1.02
C PHE A 432 8.50 -0.22 1.73
N ASP A 433 7.60 0.60 2.26
CA ASP A 433 6.32 0.14 2.80
C ASP A 433 5.23 0.19 1.71
N PRO A 434 4.69 -0.96 1.26
CA PRO A 434 3.65 -1.00 0.25
C PRO A 434 2.30 -0.43 0.71
N PHE A 435 2.11 -0.16 2.01
CA PHE A 435 0.89 0.43 2.57
C PHE A 435 1.02 1.92 2.87
N THR A 436 2.14 2.55 2.53
CA THR A 436 2.34 3.98 2.76
C THR A 436 1.26 4.80 2.05
N GLU A 437 0.65 5.73 2.79
CA GLU A 437 -0.31 6.67 2.24
C GLU A 437 0.37 7.96 1.77
N ASP A 438 1.58 8.25 2.24
CA ASP A 438 2.31 9.50 1.98
C ASP A 438 3.33 9.39 0.85
N ILE A 439 3.81 10.54 0.39
CA ILE A 439 4.87 10.58 -0.62
C ILE A 439 6.15 10.00 -0.01
N VAL A 440 6.78 9.07 -0.73
CA VAL A 440 8.01 8.41 -0.30
C VAL A 440 9.20 9.22 -0.80
N ASP A 441 10.17 9.47 0.07
CA ASP A 441 11.38 10.21 -0.29
C ASP A 441 12.14 9.53 -1.44
N GLY A 442 12.49 10.33 -2.45
CA GLY A 442 13.09 9.89 -3.70
C GLY A 442 12.11 9.33 -4.76
N ILE A 443 10.82 9.20 -4.46
CA ILE A 443 9.78 8.87 -5.45
C ILE A 443 9.05 10.14 -5.86
N VAL A 444 9.06 10.45 -7.16
CA VAL A 444 8.24 11.53 -7.71
C VAL A 444 6.82 10.99 -7.86
N ALA A 445 5.92 11.43 -6.98
CA ALA A 445 4.49 11.16 -7.09
C ALA A 445 3.86 11.97 -8.23
N ASN A 446 2.75 11.50 -8.80
CA ASN A 446 2.06 12.19 -9.90
C ASN A 446 0.60 12.53 -9.56
N THR A 447 0.12 13.62 -10.17
CA THR A 447 -1.30 13.92 -10.31
C THR A 447 -1.76 13.50 -11.70
N VAL A 448 -2.79 12.66 -11.77
CA VAL A 448 -3.39 12.23 -13.05
C VAL A 448 -4.83 12.73 -13.11
N LYS A 449 -5.20 13.40 -14.19
CA LYS A 449 -6.58 13.79 -14.47
C LYS A 449 -6.99 13.30 -15.85
N ILE A 450 -8.23 12.86 -15.97
CA ILE A 450 -8.78 12.38 -17.23
C ILE A 450 -10.22 12.84 -17.42
N LYS A 451 -10.47 13.47 -18.57
CA LYS A 451 -11.83 13.79 -19.05
C LYS A 451 -12.18 12.85 -20.19
N VAL A 452 -13.24 12.07 -20.03
CA VAL A 452 -13.84 11.33 -21.15
C VAL A 452 -14.73 12.29 -21.92
N ILE A 453 -14.41 12.54 -23.19
CA ILE A 453 -15.12 13.56 -24.00
C ILE A 453 -16.16 12.91 -24.89
N SER A 454 -15.76 11.90 -25.67
CA SER A 454 -16.66 11.22 -26.60
C SER A 454 -16.18 9.83 -26.94
N GLY A 455 -17.05 9.03 -27.54
CA GLY A 455 -16.73 7.71 -28.08
C GLY A 455 -17.17 7.62 -29.54
N GLN A 456 -16.57 6.70 -30.29
CA GLN A 456 -16.86 6.47 -31.69
C GLN A 456 -17.00 4.98 -31.95
N PHE A 457 -18.04 4.60 -32.70
CA PHE A 457 -18.30 3.24 -33.18
C PHE A 457 -18.22 2.17 -32.09
N LEU A 458 -18.79 2.43 -30.92
CA LEU A 458 -18.62 1.55 -29.75
C LEU A 458 -19.40 0.24 -29.90
N THR A 459 -20.63 0.30 -30.43
CA THR A 459 -21.42 -0.90 -30.73
C THR A 459 -22.41 -0.60 -31.86
N ASP A 460 -22.71 -1.62 -32.67
CA ASP A 460 -23.65 -1.53 -33.78
C ASP A 460 -25.12 -1.39 -33.31
N LYS A 461 -25.37 -1.74 -32.04
CA LYS A 461 -26.70 -1.68 -31.43
C LYS A 461 -26.95 -0.28 -30.88
N LYS A 462 -28.17 0.25 -31.04
CA LYS A 462 -28.60 1.48 -30.37
C LYS A 462 -28.89 1.21 -28.89
N VAL A 463 -27.87 1.35 -28.05
CA VAL A 463 -27.92 1.11 -26.61
C VAL A 463 -27.16 2.22 -25.88
N GLY A 464 -27.56 2.50 -24.65
CA GLY A 464 -26.80 3.38 -23.77
C GLY A 464 -25.45 2.76 -23.42
N VAL A 465 -24.40 3.56 -23.41
CA VAL A 465 -23.04 3.14 -23.05
C VAL A 465 -22.45 4.11 -22.04
N TYR A 466 -21.60 3.60 -21.15
CA TYR A 466 -20.86 4.39 -20.17
C TYR A 466 -19.41 3.93 -20.11
N VAL A 467 -18.56 4.79 -19.56
CA VAL A 467 -17.13 4.56 -19.44
C VAL A 467 -16.76 4.52 -17.96
N GLU A 468 -16.07 3.46 -17.56
CA GLU A 468 -15.45 3.31 -16.25
C GLU A 468 -13.96 3.64 -16.34
N VAL A 469 -13.47 4.35 -15.32
CA VAL A 469 -12.07 4.74 -15.20
C VAL A 469 -11.56 4.36 -13.82
N ASP A 470 -10.58 3.45 -13.78
CA ASP A 470 -10.01 2.92 -12.55
C ASP A 470 -8.49 3.05 -12.56
N ILE A 471 -7.87 3.26 -11.39
CA ILE A 471 -6.41 3.13 -11.22
C ILE A 471 -6.12 1.93 -10.33
N PHE A 472 -5.15 1.11 -10.73
CA PHE A 472 -4.60 -0.02 -9.99
C PHE A 472 -3.14 0.27 -9.66
N GLY A 473 -2.74 0.11 -8.41
CA GLY A 473 -1.37 0.36 -7.96
C GLY A 473 -1.22 -0.02 -6.49
N LEU A 474 -0.50 0.79 -5.71
CA LEU A 474 -0.51 0.67 -4.26
C LEU A 474 -1.94 0.80 -3.70
N PRO A 475 -2.22 0.32 -2.47
CA PRO A 475 -3.52 0.48 -1.84
C PRO A 475 -3.97 1.94 -1.76
N ALA A 476 -3.05 2.87 -1.48
CA ALA A 476 -3.31 4.31 -1.45
C ALA A 476 -3.66 4.90 -2.84
N ASP A 477 -3.07 4.34 -3.90
CA ASP A 477 -3.26 4.80 -5.29
C ASP A 477 -4.51 4.18 -5.93
N THR A 478 -4.89 2.98 -5.48
CA THR A 478 -5.96 2.20 -6.08
C THR A 478 -7.31 2.87 -5.84
N LYS A 479 -7.84 3.50 -6.88
CA LYS A 479 -9.15 4.15 -6.87
C LYS A 479 -10.03 3.54 -7.94
N ARG A 480 -11.16 3.01 -7.50
CA ARG A 480 -12.20 2.42 -8.35
C ARG A 480 -13.48 3.24 -8.21
N LYS A 481 -14.38 3.14 -9.20
CA LYS A 481 -15.75 3.71 -9.23
C LYS A 481 -15.92 5.07 -9.92
N TYR A 482 -14.93 5.59 -10.65
CA TYR A 482 -15.22 6.70 -11.56
C TYR A 482 -15.96 6.16 -12.77
N ARG A 483 -17.13 6.73 -13.04
CA ARG A 483 -17.99 6.32 -14.14
C ARG A 483 -18.67 7.53 -14.75
N THR A 484 -18.72 7.58 -16.07
CA THR A 484 -19.50 8.59 -16.79
C THR A 484 -21.01 8.34 -16.65
N LYS A 485 -21.81 9.33 -17.04
CA LYS A 485 -23.25 9.12 -17.24
C LYS A 485 -23.47 8.18 -18.42
N THR A 486 -24.48 7.33 -18.33
CA THR A 486 -24.92 6.50 -19.46
C THR A 486 -25.41 7.38 -20.60
N SER A 487 -24.97 7.11 -21.83
CA SER A 487 -25.47 7.82 -23.01
C SER A 487 -26.95 7.53 -23.24
N ASN A 488 -27.68 8.50 -23.82
CA ASN A 488 -29.11 8.40 -24.09
C ASN A 488 -29.42 7.49 -25.30
N GLY A 489 -29.05 6.21 -25.24
CA GLY A 489 -29.26 5.25 -26.34
C GLY A 489 -28.36 5.48 -27.57
N ASN A 490 -27.37 6.38 -27.47
CA ASN A 490 -26.38 6.63 -28.51
C ASN A 490 -25.08 5.87 -28.24
N SER A 491 -24.74 4.95 -29.13
CA SER A 491 -23.53 4.11 -29.09
C SER A 491 -22.57 4.39 -30.26
N LEU A 492 -23.00 5.16 -31.25
CA LEU A 492 -22.22 5.44 -32.46
C LEU A 492 -21.24 6.58 -32.23
N ASP A 493 -21.72 7.68 -31.65
CA ASP A 493 -20.94 8.89 -31.40
C ASP A 493 -21.34 9.60 -30.08
N PRO A 494 -21.41 8.88 -28.94
CA PRO A 494 -21.78 9.50 -27.66
C PRO A 494 -20.77 10.58 -27.26
N VAL A 495 -21.29 11.67 -26.69
CA VAL A 495 -20.51 12.76 -26.10
C VAL A 495 -20.88 12.86 -24.62
N TRP A 496 -19.87 12.89 -23.76
CA TRP A 496 -20.02 13.02 -22.32
C TRP A 496 -19.47 14.38 -21.89
N ASP A 497 -20.31 15.17 -21.21
CA ASP A 497 -19.88 16.39 -20.52
C ASP A 497 -19.92 16.17 -19.02
N ASP A 498 -19.12 15.21 -18.58
CA ASP A 498 -18.86 14.95 -17.17
C ASP A 498 -17.62 15.71 -16.68
N GLU A 499 -17.53 15.90 -15.37
CA GLU A 499 -16.36 16.50 -14.74
C GLU A 499 -15.11 15.63 -14.95
N MET A 500 -13.93 16.25 -14.88
CA MET A 500 -12.68 15.51 -14.96
C MET A 500 -12.58 14.55 -13.78
N PHE A 501 -12.20 13.30 -14.05
CA PHE A 501 -11.83 12.37 -13.01
C PHE A 501 -10.43 12.73 -12.54
N VAL A 502 -10.29 13.07 -11.26
CA VAL A 502 -9.07 13.61 -10.68
C VAL A 502 -8.48 12.63 -9.68
N PHE A 503 -7.26 12.18 -9.97
CA PHE A 503 -6.40 11.37 -9.11
C PHE A 503 -5.28 12.26 -8.57
N ASN A 504 -5.58 13.02 -7.50
CA ASN A 504 -4.70 14.06 -6.95
C ASN A 504 -3.32 13.56 -6.52
N LYS A 505 -3.27 12.38 -5.89
CA LYS A 505 -2.05 11.80 -5.33
C LYS A 505 -1.95 10.36 -5.81
N VAL A 506 -0.99 10.10 -6.69
CA VAL A 506 -0.52 8.76 -7.07
C VAL A 506 0.90 8.65 -6.54
N VAL A 507 1.06 7.97 -5.41
CA VAL A 507 2.30 7.83 -4.64
C VAL A 507 3.37 7.15 -5.46
N LEU A 508 3.05 6.02 -6.12
CA LEU A 508 4.01 5.26 -6.93
C LEU A 508 3.53 5.11 -8.38
N PRO A 509 3.72 6.13 -9.22
CA PRO A 509 3.20 6.15 -10.60
C PRO A 509 3.85 5.10 -11.50
N THR A 510 5.07 4.65 -11.18
CA THR A 510 5.77 3.58 -11.92
C THR A 510 5.11 2.22 -11.77
N LEU A 511 4.37 1.99 -10.67
CA LEU A 511 3.64 0.76 -10.40
C LEU A 511 2.15 0.87 -10.74
N ALA A 512 1.66 2.10 -10.91
CA ALA A 512 0.24 2.36 -11.15
C ALA A 512 -0.16 2.24 -12.63
N SER A 513 -1.32 1.65 -12.89
CA SER A 513 -1.92 1.48 -14.20
C SER A 513 -3.36 2.02 -14.22
N LEU A 514 -3.64 2.89 -15.18
CA LEU A 514 -4.98 3.42 -15.47
C LEU A 514 -5.72 2.46 -16.41
N ARG A 515 -6.92 2.05 -16.04
CA ARG A 515 -7.83 1.25 -16.86
C ARG A 515 -9.00 2.11 -17.27
N ILE A 516 -9.30 2.11 -18.56
CA ILE A 516 -10.50 2.73 -19.13
C ILE A 516 -11.31 1.62 -19.79
N ALA A 517 -12.54 1.40 -19.37
CA ALA A 517 -13.40 0.34 -19.89
C ALA A 517 -14.75 0.91 -20.31
N VAL A 518 -15.27 0.43 -21.44
CA VAL A 518 -16.57 0.82 -21.98
C VAL A 518 -17.52 -0.36 -21.81
N LEU A 519 -18.69 -0.06 -21.24
CA LEU A 519 -19.74 -1.03 -20.99
C LEU A 519 -21.08 -0.49 -21.53
N GLU A 520 -21.93 -1.42 -21.95
CA GLU A 520 -23.34 -1.17 -22.22
C GLU A 520 -24.11 -0.91 -20.91
N GLU A 521 -25.29 -0.27 -21.01
CA GLU A 521 -26.18 0.03 -19.89
C GLU A 521 -26.56 -1.22 -19.06
N ASN A 522 -26.62 -2.39 -19.69
CA ASN A 522 -26.88 -3.69 -19.04
C ASN A 522 -25.64 -4.28 -18.32
N GLY A 523 -24.49 -3.61 -18.36
CA GLY A 523 -23.21 -4.08 -17.82
C GLY A 523 -22.41 -5.00 -18.74
N LYS A 524 -22.83 -5.19 -20.00
CA LYS A 524 -22.08 -5.97 -20.98
C LYS A 524 -20.81 -5.23 -21.39
N PHE A 525 -19.69 -5.93 -21.37
CA PHE A 525 -18.39 -5.43 -21.78
C PHE A 525 -18.34 -5.17 -23.30
N ILE A 526 -17.77 -4.02 -23.69
CA ILE A 526 -17.51 -3.69 -25.10
C ILE A 526 -16.00 -3.76 -25.38
N GLY A 527 -15.21 -3.06 -24.57
CA GLY A 527 -13.76 -2.99 -24.76
C GLY A 527 -13.10 -2.16 -23.67
N HIS A 528 -11.79 -2.30 -23.56
CA HIS A 528 -11.00 -1.59 -22.55
C HIS A 528 -9.60 -1.21 -23.04
N ARG A 529 -8.92 -0.37 -22.29
CA ARG A 529 -7.49 -0.09 -22.45
C ARG A 529 -6.84 0.06 -21.08
N ILE A 530 -5.64 -0.50 -20.94
CA ILE A 530 -4.78 -0.36 -19.76
C ILE A 530 -3.55 0.44 -20.15
N LEU A 531 -3.26 1.47 -19.36
CA LEU A 531 -2.23 2.48 -19.61
C LEU A 531 -1.40 2.68 -18.34
N PRO A 532 -0.09 2.38 -18.34
CA PRO A 532 0.81 2.69 -17.23
C PRO A 532 0.83 4.20 -16.98
N VAL A 533 0.65 4.61 -15.74
CA VAL A 533 0.56 6.04 -15.38
C VAL A 533 1.84 6.79 -15.80
N SER A 534 3.00 6.14 -15.67
CA SER A 534 4.31 6.68 -16.06
C SER A 534 4.51 6.88 -17.57
N ALA A 535 3.60 6.37 -18.41
CA ALA A 535 3.69 6.41 -19.87
C ALA A 535 2.59 7.25 -20.55
N ILE A 536 1.61 7.75 -19.78
CA ILE A 536 0.48 8.53 -20.31
C ILE A 536 0.97 9.91 -20.76
N ARG A 537 0.65 10.29 -22.01
CA ARG A 537 0.86 11.65 -22.52
C ARG A 537 -0.28 12.59 -22.11
N PRO A 538 0.03 13.85 -21.72
CA PRO A 538 -1.00 14.86 -21.49
C PRO A 538 -1.48 15.48 -22.81
N GLY A 539 -2.77 15.82 -22.89
CA GLY A 539 -3.40 16.42 -24.05
C GLY A 539 -4.67 15.69 -24.51
N TYR A 540 -5.11 16.00 -25.73
CA TYR A 540 -6.26 15.34 -26.37
C TYR A 540 -5.78 14.13 -27.18
N HIS A 541 -6.27 12.95 -26.85
CA HIS A 541 -5.84 11.70 -27.46
C HIS A 541 -7.02 10.78 -27.76
N TYR A 542 -6.90 10.04 -28.87
CA TYR A 542 -7.75 8.88 -29.11
C TYR A 542 -7.17 7.66 -28.40
N ILE A 543 -8.06 6.88 -27.81
CA ILE A 543 -7.78 5.58 -27.20
C ILE A 543 -8.57 4.54 -27.96
N ASN A 544 -7.84 3.74 -28.73
CA ASN A 544 -8.41 2.58 -29.41
C ASN A 544 -8.65 1.50 -28.36
N LEU A 545 -9.89 1.02 -28.29
CA LEU A 545 -10.27 0.01 -27.32
C LEU A 545 -9.77 -1.38 -27.75
N LYS A 546 -9.68 -2.27 -26.77
CA LYS A 546 -9.23 -3.64 -26.96
C LYS A 546 -10.21 -4.63 -26.35
N THR A 547 -10.20 -5.84 -26.88
CA THR A 547 -10.94 -6.99 -26.34
C THR A 547 -10.41 -7.40 -24.97
N GLU A 548 -11.06 -8.36 -24.32
CA GLU A 548 -10.61 -8.96 -23.06
C GLU A 548 -9.22 -9.61 -23.18
N LEU A 549 -8.86 -10.12 -24.37
CA LEU A 549 -7.55 -10.68 -24.69
C LEU A 549 -6.49 -9.61 -25.04
N ASN A 550 -6.80 -8.33 -24.83
CA ASN A 550 -5.95 -7.19 -25.18
C ASN A 550 -5.63 -7.10 -26.70
N GLN A 551 -6.50 -7.64 -27.55
CA GLN A 551 -6.42 -7.49 -29.00
C GLN A 551 -7.12 -6.19 -29.45
N PRO A 552 -6.55 -5.44 -30.43
CA PRO A 552 -7.11 -4.17 -30.87
C PRO A 552 -8.48 -4.33 -31.53
N LEU A 553 -9.46 -3.53 -31.09
CA LEU A 553 -10.73 -3.35 -31.78
C LEU A 553 -10.56 -2.29 -32.87
N LEU A 554 -11.13 -2.54 -34.06
CA LEU A 554 -10.86 -1.72 -35.24
C LEU A 554 -11.52 -0.33 -35.19
N LEU A 555 -12.80 -0.27 -34.79
CA LEU A 555 -13.61 0.95 -34.81
C LEU A 555 -13.80 1.58 -33.41
N PRO A 556 -14.14 0.80 -32.35
CA PRO A 556 -14.41 1.35 -31.02
C PRO A 556 -13.24 2.17 -30.46
N SER A 557 -13.46 3.47 -30.35
CA SER A 557 -12.46 4.43 -29.91
C SER A 557 -13.05 5.44 -28.94
N LEU A 558 -12.24 5.98 -28.04
CA LEU A 558 -12.60 7.07 -27.14
C LEU A 558 -11.72 8.28 -27.38
N LEU A 559 -12.31 9.47 -27.43
CA LEU A 559 -11.59 10.73 -27.32
C LEU A 559 -11.54 11.15 -25.86
N VAL A 560 -10.33 11.31 -25.33
CA VAL A 560 -10.09 11.73 -23.95
C VAL A 560 -9.17 12.94 -23.91
N TYR A 561 -9.24 13.67 -22.80
CA TYR A 561 -8.25 14.67 -22.44
C TYR A 561 -7.56 14.24 -21.14
N THR A 562 -6.23 14.18 -21.14
CA THR A 562 -5.42 13.73 -20.02
C THR A 562 -4.49 14.83 -19.53
N GLU A 563 -4.32 14.92 -18.21
CA GLU A 563 -3.27 15.71 -17.56
C GLU A 563 -2.47 14.77 -16.67
N ALA A 564 -1.17 14.66 -16.92
CA ALA A 564 -0.24 13.92 -16.08
C ALA A 564 0.89 14.87 -15.72
N GLN A 565 0.98 15.21 -14.45
CA GLN A 565 1.96 16.16 -13.91
C GLN A 565 2.53 15.66 -12.59
N ASP A 566 3.69 16.16 -12.21
CA ASP A 566 4.29 15.84 -10.92
C ASP A 566 3.41 16.38 -9.80
N TYR A 567 3.24 15.60 -8.75
CA TYR A 567 2.44 15.98 -7.58
C TYR A 567 3.23 16.97 -6.74
N ILE A 568 2.64 18.15 -6.53
CA ILE A 568 3.17 19.18 -5.66
C ILE A 568 2.16 19.36 -4.52
N PRO A 569 2.56 19.16 -3.25
CA PRO A 569 1.71 19.48 -2.10
C PRO A 569 1.26 20.94 -2.15
N ASN A 570 0.01 21.22 -1.77
CA ASN A 570 -0.55 22.58 -1.84
C ASN A 570 0.28 23.62 -1.06
N GLU A 571 0.87 23.20 0.06
CA GLU A 571 1.78 23.99 0.90
C GLU A 571 3.09 24.37 0.21
N HIS A 572 3.51 23.62 -0.81
CA HIS A 572 4.78 23.83 -1.53
C HIS A 572 4.62 24.43 -2.93
N GLN A 573 3.41 24.83 -3.32
CA GLN A 573 3.13 25.35 -4.66
C GLN A 573 3.97 26.59 -4.99
N GLU A 574 4.10 27.54 -4.06
CA GLU A 574 4.88 28.77 -4.26
C GLU A 574 6.38 28.48 -4.44
N TYR A 575 6.92 27.54 -3.65
CA TYR A 575 8.30 27.11 -3.78
C TYR A 575 8.55 26.42 -5.12
N ALA A 576 7.64 25.55 -5.57
CA ALA A 576 7.75 24.89 -6.85
C ALA A 576 7.70 25.88 -8.03
N GLU A 577 6.83 26.89 -7.96
CA GLU A 577 6.77 27.95 -8.97
C GLU A 577 8.04 28.81 -8.99
N ALA A 578 8.59 29.13 -7.82
CA ALA A 578 9.86 29.82 -7.69
C ALA A 578 11.03 29.01 -8.28
N LEU A 579 11.08 27.70 -8.04
CA LEU A 579 12.09 26.80 -8.60
C LEU A 579 11.93 26.61 -10.12
N THR A 580 10.69 26.57 -10.62
CA THR A 580 10.40 26.44 -12.06
C THR A 580 10.78 27.70 -12.83
N ASN A 581 10.62 28.88 -12.22
CA ASN A 581 10.97 30.16 -12.84
C ASN A 581 11.67 31.12 -11.85
N PRO A 582 12.95 30.86 -11.52
CA PRO A 582 13.67 31.61 -10.48
C PRO A 582 13.90 33.06 -10.89
N ILE A 583 14.11 33.33 -12.17
CA ILE A 583 14.35 34.67 -12.69
C ILE A 583 13.13 35.56 -12.44
N LYS A 584 11.92 35.06 -12.73
CA LYS A 584 10.68 35.81 -12.48
C LYS A 584 10.46 36.05 -10.99
N HIS A 585 10.72 35.05 -10.15
CA HIS A 585 10.56 35.17 -8.70
C HIS A 585 11.52 36.19 -8.08
N ILE A 586 12.82 36.08 -8.39
CA ILE A 586 13.85 37.03 -7.92
C ILE A 586 13.57 38.44 -8.46
N SER A 587 13.18 38.57 -9.73
CA SER A 587 12.82 39.86 -10.31
C SER A 587 11.64 40.52 -9.60
N GLN A 588 10.62 39.75 -9.22
CA GLN A 588 9.48 40.26 -8.46
C GLN A 588 9.87 40.67 -7.04
N LEU A 589 10.73 39.90 -6.37
CA LEU A 589 11.27 40.26 -5.04
C LEU A 589 12.11 41.54 -5.11
N HIS A 590 13.05 41.62 -6.05
CA HIS A 590 13.88 42.80 -6.24
C HIS A 590 13.05 44.04 -6.59
N ARG A 591 11.99 43.88 -7.39
CA ARG A 591 11.04 44.95 -7.68
C ARG A 591 10.31 45.43 -6.42
N ARG A 592 9.88 44.51 -5.55
CA ARG A 592 9.24 44.84 -4.26
C ARG A 592 10.22 45.57 -3.35
N GLU A 593 11.45 45.07 -3.23
CA GLU A 593 12.52 45.69 -2.45
C GLU A 593 12.84 47.11 -2.93
N THR A 594 13.00 47.30 -4.25
CA THR A 594 13.22 48.64 -4.84
C THR A 594 12.04 49.58 -4.58
N GLN A 595 10.80 49.08 -4.67
CA GLN A 595 9.60 49.88 -4.37
C GLN A 595 9.48 50.24 -2.89
N LEU A 596 9.95 49.37 -2.00
CA LEU A 596 9.96 49.60 -0.54
C LEU A 596 11.11 50.53 -0.13
N ALA A 597 12.26 50.47 -0.81
CA ALA A 597 13.40 51.36 -0.54
C ALA A 597 13.02 52.84 -0.65
N VAL A 598 12.18 53.19 -1.63
CA VAL A 598 11.63 54.56 -1.81
C VAL A 598 10.79 55.03 -0.62
N LEU A 599 10.20 54.12 0.17
CA LEU A 599 9.42 54.45 1.38
C LEU A 599 10.28 54.47 2.65
N ILE A 600 11.49 53.91 2.59
CA ILE A 600 12.44 53.84 3.70
C ILE A 600 13.43 55.02 3.63
N GLU A 601 13.75 55.50 2.43
CA GLU A 601 14.52 56.72 2.20
C GLU A 601 13.67 57.98 2.43
N ASP A 602 13.30 58.22 3.70
CA ASP A 602 12.83 59.52 4.20
C ASP A 602 13.02 59.54 5.74
N ASN A 603 14.28 59.50 6.19
CA ASN A 603 14.73 59.98 7.51
C ASN A 603 16.26 59.85 7.67
N SER A 604 17.01 60.68 6.96
CA SER A 604 18.27 61.32 7.42
C SER A 604 18.96 62.01 6.25
N GLU A 605 18.70 63.32 6.09
CA GLU A 605 19.64 64.19 5.38
C GLU A 605 20.74 64.67 6.34
N LEU A 606 21.96 64.74 5.79
CA LEU A 606 23.11 65.63 6.06
C LEU A 606 24.41 64.89 6.45
N ASP A 607 25.33 64.71 5.49
CA ASP A 607 26.45 65.67 5.31
C ASP A 607 27.26 65.37 4.01
N PRO A 608 27.56 66.35 3.12
CA PRO A 608 28.39 66.15 1.93
C PRO A 608 29.73 66.93 1.99
N ASP A 609 30.86 66.20 2.04
CA ASP A 609 32.22 66.59 1.58
C ASP A 609 33.20 65.50 2.10
N GLN A 610 34.16 64.87 1.41
CA GLN A 610 34.89 65.07 0.16
C GLN A 610 35.59 63.71 -0.23
N PRO A 611 36.28 63.60 -1.39
CA PRO A 611 36.43 62.35 -2.16
C PRO A 611 37.83 61.69 -2.20
N LYS A 612 37.87 60.52 -2.89
CA LYS A 612 39.02 59.72 -3.42
C LYS A 612 39.73 58.81 -2.40
N ASP A 613 40.12 57.55 -2.66
CA ASP A 613 40.53 56.83 -3.86
C ASP A 613 40.15 55.33 -3.74
N GLY A 614 40.20 54.59 -4.86
CA GLY A 614 39.97 53.15 -4.89
C GLY A 614 41.19 52.32 -4.50
N GLU A 615 40.95 51.05 -4.12
CA GLU A 615 41.68 49.88 -4.60
C GLU A 615 41.08 48.58 -4.03
N ASN A 616 41.25 47.51 -4.80
CA ASN A 616 40.82 46.13 -4.56
C ASN A 616 41.32 45.56 -3.22
N LYS A 617 40.51 44.68 -2.59
CA LYS A 617 40.97 43.42 -1.97
C LYS A 617 39.80 42.50 -1.56
N GLU A 618 39.83 41.32 -2.17
CA GLU A 618 39.48 39.97 -1.68
C GLU A 618 38.54 39.82 -0.46
N CYS A 619 37.43 39.09 -0.65
CA CYS A 619 36.65 38.50 0.44
C CYS A 619 37.28 37.15 0.84
N GLU A 620 37.99 37.14 1.97
CA GLU A 620 38.26 35.95 2.77
C GLU A 620 37.04 35.58 3.61
N VAL A 621 36.80 34.27 3.66
CA VAL A 621 35.87 33.56 4.55
C VAL A 621 36.46 33.59 5.96
N ILE A 622 35.72 34.10 6.95
CA ILE A 622 36.06 33.93 8.37
C ILE A 622 34.83 33.50 9.17
N SER A 623 34.87 32.21 9.51
CA SER A 623 34.27 31.55 10.67
C SER A 623 34.84 32.09 12.00
N SER A 624 34.03 32.16 13.05
CA SER A 624 34.48 32.27 14.45
C SER A 624 33.33 31.91 15.43
N PRO A 625 33.55 31.75 16.76
CA PRO A 625 33.86 30.45 17.37
C PRO A 625 33.12 30.16 18.70
N SER A 626 33.36 28.96 19.21
CA SER A 626 33.06 28.45 20.57
C SER A 626 33.93 29.04 21.68
N HIS A 627 33.41 29.13 22.91
CA HIS A 627 33.99 28.72 24.21
C HIS A 627 32.93 29.06 25.30
N ASP A 628 32.44 28.25 26.25
CA ASP A 628 32.90 27.13 27.09
C ASP A 628 33.08 27.54 28.57
N SER A 629 32.70 26.59 29.44
CA SER A 629 33.08 26.37 30.85
C SER A 629 32.38 27.06 32.05
N ALA A 630 32.02 26.17 32.99
CA ALA A 630 31.52 26.36 34.35
C ALA A 630 32.60 25.97 35.40
N PRO A 631 32.42 26.26 36.70
CA PRO A 631 33.18 25.67 37.83
C PRO A 631 32.32 24.66 38.64
N SER A 632 32.74 23.41 38.93
CA SER A 632 33.63 22.87 40.00
C SER A 632 33.13 23.15 41.46
N GLN A 633 33.13 22.28 42.48
CA GLN A 633 33.70 20.93 42.76
C GLN A 633 33.26 20.47 44.20
N TRP A 634 33.60 19.22 44.58
CA TRP A 634 33.64 18.55 45.92
C TRP A 634 32.36 17.87 46.42
N ASP A 635 32.36 16.72 47.11
CA ASP A 635 33.22 15.54 47.33
C ASP A 635 32.42 14.65 48.32
N GLU A 636 32.38 13.33 48.14
CA GLU A 636 32.61 12.31 49.19
C GLU A 636 32.11 10.92 48.75
N ALA A 637 33.05 9.97 48.81
CA ALA A 637 32.86 8.54 48.61
C ALA A 637 32.32 7.85 49.87
N ARG A 638 31.67 6.68 49.69
CA ARG A 638 31.93 5.45 50.46
C ARG A 638 31.24 4.22 49.85
N ASP A 639 32.06 3.24 49.51
CA ASP A 639 31.74 1.85 49.19
C ASP A 639 31.03 1.13 50.35
N ILE A 640 30.02 0.29 50.04
CA ILE A 640 29.78 -1.02 50.68
C ILE A 640 29.12 -1.97 49.66
N ILE A 641 29.85 -3.03 49.28
CA ILE A 641 29.32 -4.26 48.64
C ILE A 641 28.48 -5.03 49.67
N PRO A 642 27.31 -5.60 49.28
CA PRO A 642 27.11 -7.02 49.54
C PRO A 642 26.69 -7.83 48.31
N SER A 643 27.23 -9.05 48.31
CA SER A 643 27.08 -10.20 47.43
C SER A 643 25.65 -10.65 47.08
N PRO A 644 25.50 -11.46 46.00
CA PRO A 644 24.21 -11.95 45.49
C PRO A 644 23.68 -13.17 46.28
N PRO A 645 22.35 -13.38 46.31
CA PRO A 645 21.80 -14.72 46.53
C PRO A 645 20.66 -15.05 45.55
N PRO A 646 20.25 -16.33 45.45
CA PRO A 646 21.00 -17.46 44.90
C PRO A 646 20.36 -17.96 43.60
N ALA A 647 21.11 -18.80 42.88
CA ALA A 647 20.64 -19.50 41.69
C ALA A 647 19.32 -20.25 41.93
N PRO A 648 18.36 -20.20 40.98
CA PRO A 648 17.11 -20.93 41.10
C PRO A 648 17.39 -22.43 41.03
N THR A 649 17.02 -23.15 42.09
CA THR A 649 16.95 -24.60 42.09
C THR A 649 16.01 -25.05 40.98
N GLN A 650 16.55 -25.78 40.00
CA GLN A 650 15.81 -26.48 38.97
C GLN A 650 14.78 -27.44 39.60
N LYS A 651 13.54 -26.98 39.67
CA LYS A 651 12.35 -27.81 39.44
C LYS A 651 11.56 -27.07 38.38
N GLU A 652 11.47 -27.64 37.18
CA GLU A 652 10.57 -27.15 36.14
C GLU A 652 9.16 -27.05 36.72
N ASP A 653 8.65 -25.84 36.85
CA ASP A 653 7.27 -25.62 37.30
C ASP A 653 6.33 -25.96 36.14
N LEU A 654 5.94 -27.25 36.07
CA LEU A 654 5.03 -27.79 35.07
C LEU A 654 3.72 -26.99 34.97
N ILE A 655 3.32 -26.29 36.04
CA ILE A 655 2.14 -25.44 36.07
C ILE A 655 2.37 -24.16 35.25
N ALA A 656 3.52 -23.50 35.41
CA ALA A 656 3.89 -22.29 34.65
C ALA A 656 4.05 -22.56 33.15
N THR A 657 4.44 -23.79 32.77
CA THR A 657 4.62 -24.20 31.36
C THR A 657 3.28 -24.41 30.64
N VAL A 658 2.20 -24.70 31.38
CA VAL A 658 0.86 -24.99 30.82
C VAL A 658 -0.05 -23.76 30.86
N LEU A 659 0.19 -22.82 31.78
CA LEU A 659 -0.60 -21.59 31.94
C LEU A 659 -0.38 -20.62 30.76
N THR A 660 -1.45 -20.33 30.02
CA THR A 660 -1.44 -19.32 28.96
C THR A 660 -1.96 -17.97 29.48
N ASP A 661 -1.24 -16.87 29.24
CA ASP A 661 -1.72 -15.54 29.63
C ASP A 661 -2.87 -15.07 28.73
N VAL A 662 -3.89 -14.46 29.34
CA VAL A 662 -5.07 -13.92 28.64
C VAL A 662 -5.13 -12.41 28.84
N GLN A 663 -4.97 -11.66 27.73
CA GLN A 663 -5.08 -10.20 27.74
C GLN A 663 -6.55 -9.75 27.64
N VAL A 664 -6.88 -8.67 28.34
CA VAL A 664 -8.20 -8.00 28.30
C VAL A 664 -8.14 -6.88 27.26
N HIS A 665 -9.21 -6.72 26.47
CA HIS A 665 -9.27 -5.70 25.43
C HIS A 665 -9.24 -4.29 26.02
N SER A 666 -8.49 -3.39 25.39
CA SER A 666 -8.45 -1.97 25.76
C SER A 666 -9.73 -1.23 25.34
N ILE A 667 -9.96 -0.04 25.91
CA ILE A 667 -11.12 0.81 25.56
C ILE A 667 -11.01 1.28 24.09
N GLU A 668 -9.79 1.51 23.62
CA GLU A 668 -9.48 1.87 22.23
C GLU A 668 -9.87 0.76 21.26
N GLU A 669 -9.60 -0.51 21.59
CA GLU A 669 -10.02 -1.67 20.80
C GLU A 669 -11.55 -1.83 20.76
N LEU A 670 -12.24 -1.53 21.87
CA LEU A 670 -13.71 -1.56 21.93
C LEU A 670 -14.32 -0.47 21.00
N ARG A 671 -13.69 0.71 20.91
CA ARG A 671 -14.11 1.80 20.01
C ARG A 671 -13.84 1.48 18.52
N GLN A 672 -12.92 0.57 18.21
CA GLN A 672 -12.64 0.14 16.83
C GLN A 672 -13.62 -0.92 16.30
N GLN A 673 -14.52 -1.45 17.14
CA GLN A 673 -15.43 -2.49 16.72
C GLN A 673 -16.41 -2.04 15.63
N LYS A 674 -16.67 -2.93 14.67
CA LYS A 674 -17.48 -2.69 13.47
C LYS A 674 -18.90 -2.18 13.80
N SER A 675 -19.49 -2.61 14.91
CA SER A 675 -20.83 -2.17 15.37
C SER A 675 -20.81 -0.71 15.85
N TYR A 676 -19.79 -0.31 16.61
CA TYR A 676 -19.57 1.04 17.12
C TYR A 676 -19.25 2.03 16.00
N VAL A 677 -18.34 1.68 15.10
CA VAL A 677 -17.99 2.51 13.92
C VAL A 677 -19.18 2.72 12.98
N LYS A 678 -20.07 1.74 12.85
CA LYS A 678 -21.31 1.87 12.06
C LYS A 678 -22.28 2.88 12.67
N LEU A 679 -22.40 2.91 14.01
CA LEU A 679 -23.23 3.88 14.72
C LEU A 679 -22.70 5.32 14.49
N LEU A 680 -21.39 5.54 14.64
CA LEU A 680 -20.77 6.85 14.36
C LEU A 680 -21.01 7.32 12.92
N LYS A 681 -20.92 6.42 11.93
CA LYS A 681 -21.24 6.74 10.53
C LYS A 681 -22.70 7.13 10.32
N LYS A 682 -23.64 6.48 11.02
CA LYS A 682 -25.06 6.82 10.99
C LYS A 682 -25.30 8.23 11.56
N GLN A 683 -24.72 8.52 12.72
CA GLN A 683 -24.83 9.82 13.40
C GLN A 683 -24.26 10.97 12.56
N SER A 684 -23.09 10.76 11.93
CA SER A 684 -22.50 11.72 10.98
C SER A 684 -23.42 12.01 9.78
N LYS A 685 -24.13 10.99 9.27
CA LYS A 685 -25.08 11.15 8.16
C LYS A 685 -26.30 11.98 8.57
N GLU A 686 -26.84 11.74 9.77
CA GLU A 686 -27.99 12.49 10.31
C GLU A 686 -27.67 13.99 10.47
N LEU A 687 -26.50 14.33 11.04
CA LEU A 687 -26.05 15.73 11.16
C LEU A 687 -25.84 16.39 9.78
N LYS A 688 -25.26 15.66 8.80
CA LYS A 688 -25.11 16.15 7.42
C LYS A 688 -26.46 16.43 6.75
N GLU A 689 -27.47 15.59 6.98
CA GLU A 689 -28.81 15.82 6.45
C GLU A 689 -29.49 17.04 7.08
N LEU A 690 -29.30 17.25 8.38
CA LEU A 690 -29.81 18.42 9.10
C LEU A 690 -29.19 19.73 8.54
N ARG A 691 -27.86 19.75 8.36
CA ARG A 691 -27.14 20.87 7.73
C ARG A 691 -27.59 21.13 6.29
N LYS A 692 -27.86 20.09 5.50
CA LYS A 692 -28.42 20.24 4.14
C LYS A 692 -29.82 20.87 4.13
N LYS A 693 -30.68 20.50 5.08
CA LYS A 693 -32.01 21.12 5.23
C LYS A 693 -31.90 22.60 5.57
N HIS A 694 -30.95 22.97 6.45
CA HIS A 694 -30.66 24.35 6.78
C HIS A 694 -30.14 25.15 5.59
N LEU A 695 -29.17 24.61 4.82
CA LEU A 695 -28.64 25.28 3.63
C LEU A 695 -29.74 25.62 2.61
N LYS A 696 -30.75 24.75 2.46
CA LYS A 696 -31.94 25.03 1.64
C LYS A 696 -32.80 26.17 2.20
N LYS A 697 -32.99 26.26 3.52
CA LYS A 697 -33.70 27.37 4.17
C LYS A 697 -32.96 28.70 3.95
N VAL A 698 -31.63 28.72 4.16
CA VAL A 698 -30.77 29.90 3.91
C VAL A 698 -30.82 30.33 2.45
N TRP A 699 -30.75 29.38 1.51
CA TRP A 699 -30.86 29.67 0.08
C TRP A 699 -32.21 30.29 -0.31
N ASN A 700 -33.31 29.78 0.25
CA ASN A 700 -34.64 30.35 0.03
C ASN A 700 -34.74 31.78 0.57
N LEU A 701 -34.18 32.06 1.75
CA LEU A 701 -34.12 33.42 2.33
C LEU A 701 -33.27 34.38 1.48
N SER A 702 -32.11 33.94 1.00
CA SER A 702 -31.27 34.72 0.08
C SER A 702 -32.00 35.02 -1.24
N LYS A 703 -32.78 34.07 -1.76
CA LYS A 703 -33.63 34.27 -2.95
C LYS A 703 -34.74 35.29 -2.71
N GLU A 704 -35.41 35.22 -1.56
CA GLU A 704 -36.44 36.20 -1.16
C GLU A 704 -35.85 37.61 -1.04
N GLN A 705 -34.66 37.73 -0.45
CA GLN A 705 -33.92 38.98 -0.34
C GLN A 705 -33.58 39.56 -1.72
N LYS A 706 -33.05 38.75 -2.65
CA LYS A 706 -32.77 39.18 -4.03
C LYS A 706 -34.02 39.72 -4.74
N ASN A 707 -35.18 39.07 -4.53
CA ASN A 707 -36.45 39.51 -5.10
C ASN A 707 -36.96 40.82 -4.48
N LYS A 708 -36.81 41.00 -3.16
CA LYS A 708 -37.16 42.27 -2.49
C LYS A 708 -36.23 43.41 -2.93
N GLY A 709 -34.94 43.13 -3.06
CA GLY A 709 -33.94 44.09 -3.54
C GLY A 709 -34.14 44.51 -5.00
N SER A 710 -34.43 43.58 -5.91
CA SER A 710 -34.69 43.91 -7.32
C SER A 710 -35.97 44.74 -7.50
N LYS A 711 -37.02 44.44 -6.73
CA LYS A 711 -38.26 45.24 -6.70
C LYS A 711 -38.00 46.67 -6.22
N LEU A 712 -37.22 46.82 -5.15
CA LEU A 712 -36.82 48.12 -4.59
C LEU A 712 -36.03 48.97 -5.60
N GLN A 713 -35.09 48.35 -6.31
CA GLN A 713 -34.29 49.01 -7.35
C GLN A 713 -35.15 49.42 -8.55
N SER A 714 -36.04 48.54 -9.02
CA SER A 714 -36.95 48.83 -10.14
C SER A 714 -37.91 49.99 -9.82
N ASP A 715 -38.51 49.99 -8.64
CA ASP A 715 -39.44 51.04 -8.21
C ASP A 715 -38.72 52.40 -8.07
N THR A 716 -37.48 52.39 -7.56
CA THR A 716 -36.67 53.59 -7.43
C THR A 716 -36.19 54.12 -8.78
N GLN A 717 -35.74 53.25 -9.69
CA GLN A 717 -35.35 53.64 -11.05
C GLN A 717 -36.53 54.22 -11.85
N ARG A 718 -37.73 53.69 -11.66
CA ARG A 718 -38.96 54.25 -12.24
C ARG A 718 -39.28 55.64 -11.71
N ARG A 719 -39.12 55.88 -10.40
CA ARG A 719 -39.32 57.22 -9.81
C ARG A 719 -38.24 58.21 -10.24
N ARG A 720 -36.97 57.78 -10.25
CA ARG A 720 -35.82 58.59 -10.70
C ARG A 720 -35.98 59.05 -12.15
N SER A 721 -36.35 58.15 -13.06
CA SER A 721 -36.61 58.51 -14.47
C SER A 721 -37.78 59.49 -14.64
N GLN A 722 -38.81 59.45 -13.79
CA GLN A 722 -39.90 60.43 -13.81
C GLN A 722 -39.47 61.82 -13.32
N VAL A 723 -38.55 61.89 -12.35
CA VAL A 723 -37.99 63.16 -11.84
C VAL A 723 -36.95 63.72 -12.81
N GLU A 724 -36.07 62.89 -13.39
CA GLU A 724 -35.12 63.29 -14.43
C GLU A 724 -35.81 63.79 -15.71
N ASN A 725 -36.94 63.17 -16.09
CA ASN A 725 -37.74 63.65 -17.22
C ASN A 725 -38.41 65.00 -16.93
N ARG A 726 -38.72 65.32 -15.67
CA ARG A 726 -39.18 66.65 -15.25
C ARG A 726 -38.04 67.67 -15.26
N LEU A 727 -36.86 67.29 -14.77
CA LEU A 727 -35.64 68.10 -14.82
C LEU A 727 -35.30 68.52 -16.26
N LYS A 728 -35.31 67.56 -17.21
CA LYS A 728 -35.09 67.83 -18.64
C LYS A 728 -36.12 68.77 -19.26
N ARG A 729 -37.37 68.76 -18.78
CA ARG A 729 -38.43 69.69 -19.24
C ARG A 729 -38.25 71.09 -18.65
N SER A 730 -37.85 71.23 -17.39
CA SER A 730 -37.57 72.53 -16.77
C SER A 730 -36.30 73.18 -17.35
N ILE A 731 -35.27 72.40 -17.72
CA ILE A 731 -34.08 72.88 -18.46
C ILE A 731 -34.48 73.48 -19.83
N LYS A 732 -35.45 72.88 -20.53
CA LYS A 732 -35.97 73.42 -21.80
C LYS A 732 -36.82 74.69 -21.64
N LYS A 733 -37.27 75.03 -20.43
CA LYS A 733 -38.20 76.15 -20.15
C LYS A 733 -37.58 77.32 -19.37
N ASN A 734 -36.27 77.31 -19.08
CA ASN A 734 -35.59 78.31 -18.24
C ASN A 734 -36.25 78.53 -16.87
N GLU A 735 -36.78 77.47 -16.24
CA GLU A 735 -37.30 77.49 -14.87
C GLU A 735 -36.20 77.13 -13.85
N PRO A 736 -36.26 77.62 -12.58
CA PRO A 736 -35.23 77.35 -11.57
C PRO A 736 -35.06 75.84 -11.28
N HIS A 737 -33.83 75.34 -11.32
CA HIS A 737 -33.48 73.91 -11.21
C HIS A 737 -33.32 73.39 -9.78
N GLU A 738 -33.16 74.27 -8.79
CA GLU A 738 -32.97 73.90 -7.38
C GLU A 738 -34.02 72.93 -6.79
N PRO A 739 -35.34 73.09 -6.99
CA PRO A 739 -36.33 72.22 -6.35
C PRO A 739 -36.30 70.78 -6.88
N VAL A 740 -36.00 70.58 -8.16
CA VAL A 740 -35.94 69.24 -8.77
C VAL A 740 -34.65 68.52 -8.39
N GLN A 741 -33.55 69.26 -8.20
CA GLN A 741 -32.30 68.72 -7.67
C GLN A 741 -32.46 68.24 -6.22
N ARG A 742 -33.18 68.99 -5.38
CA ARG A 742 -33.51 68.60 -4.00
C ARG A 742 -34.40 67.35 -3.93
N GLU A 743 -35.33 67.20 -4.87
CA GLU A 743 -36.18 66.00 -4.98
C GLU A 743 -35.38 64.74 -5.35
N LEU A 744 -34.37 64.86 -6.22
CA LEU A 744 -33.43 63.77 -6.54
C LEU A 744 -32.59 63.35 -5.33
N THR A 745 -32.03 64.32 -4.60
CA THR A 745 -31.24 64.02 -3.39
C THR A 745 -32.08 63.38 -2.28
N ALA A 746 -33.34 63.79 -2.13
CA ALA A 746 -34.27 63.18 -1.18
C ALA A 746 -34.64 61.74 -1.58
N LEU A 747 -34.74 61.46 -2.88
CA LEU A 747 -35.00 60.11 -3.40
C LEU A 747 -33.82 59.15 -3.16
N ASP A 748 -32.59 59.65 -3.32
CA ASP A 748 -31.37 58.89 -3.05
C ASP A 748 -31.22 58.58 -1.54
N GLN A 749 -31.55 59.53 -0.65
CA GLN A 749 -31.59 59.32 0.80
C GLN A 749 -32.65 58.30 1.24
N GLU A 750 -33.84 58.32 0.62
CA GLU A 750 -34.89 57.35 0.90
C GLU A 750 -34.51 55.94 0.42
N LEU A 751 -33.83 55.81 -0.72
CA LEU A 751 -33.29 54.54 -1.21
C LEU A 751 -32.24 53.97 -0.24
N GLU A 752 -31.34 54.81 0.27
CA GLU A 752 -30.33 54.41 1.22
C GLU A 752 -30.96 53.88 2.52
N LYS A 753 -31.95 54.60 3.04
CA LYS A 753 -32.73 54.18 4.22
C LYS A 753 -33.44 52.84 4.02
N GLN A 754 -34.13 52.66 2.90
CA GLN A 754 -34.84 51.41 2.59
C GLN A 754 -33.86 50.23 2.35
N THR A 755 -32.67 50.52 1.82
CA THR A 755 -31.60 49.52 1.64
C THR A 755 -31.03 49.07 2.98
N VAL A 756 -30.80 49.99 3.92
CA VAL A 756 -30.36 49.65 5.29
C VAL A 756 -31.41 48.81 6.03
N GLN A 757 -32.68 49.18 5.95
CA GLN A 757 -33.77 48.41 6.56
C GLN A 757 -33.89 46.98 6.02
N LEU A 758 -33.69 46.79 4.70
CA LEU A 758 -33.71 45.46 4.09
C LEU A 758 -32.52 44.60 4.56
N ARG A 759 -31.35 45.21 4.81
CA ARG A 759 -30.17 44.54 5.37
C ARG A 759 -30.37 44.14 6.83
N GLU A 760 -30.93 45.02 7.65
CA GLU A 760 -31.27 44.70 9.05
C GLU A 760 -32.30 43.57 9.15
N TRP A 761 -33.30 43.57 8.26
CA TRP A 761 -34.27 42.48 8.17
C TRP A 761 -33.60 41.15 7.80
N GLN A 762 -32.68 41.17 6.82
CA GLN A 762 -31.94 39.98 6.42
C GLN A 762 -31.09 39.40 7.56
N LEU A 763 -30.38 40.27 8.30
CA LEU A 763 -29.56 39.85 9.44
C LEU A 763 -30.40 39.14 10.50
N LYS A 764 -31.56 39.71 10.85
CA LYS A 764 -32.48 39.14 11.85
C LYS A 764 -33.03 37.77 11.42
N GLU A 765 -33.44 37.62 10.17
CA GLU A 765 -34.00 36.34 9.67
C GLU A 765 -32.94 35.24 9.52
N LEU A 766 -31.72 35.58 9.07
CA LEU A 766 -30.61 34.62 9.00
C LEU A 766 -30.17 34.16 10.39
N LEU A 767 -30.09 35.09 11.35
CA LEU A 767 -29.77 34.77 12.75
C LEU A 767 -30.80 33.83 13.35
N LYS A 768 -32.09 34.10 13.14
CA LYS A 768 -33.16 33.23 13.62
C LYS A 768 -33.06 31.80 13.08
N VAL A 769 -32.84 31.64 11.76
CA VAL A 769 -32.74 30.31 11.14
C VAL A 769 -31.49 29.55 11.60
N ARG A 770 -30.37 30.25 11.85
CA ARG A 770 -29.15 29.63 12.38
C ARG A 770 -29.30 29.21 13.85
N GLN A 771 -29.95 30.03 14.67
CA GLN A 771 -30.27 29.70 16.07
C GLN A 771 -31.19 28.48 16.17
N GLU A 772 -32.23 28.40 15.32
CA GLU A 772 -33.11 27.21 15.24
C GLU A 772 -32.34 25.94 14.85
N LEU A 773 -31.39 26.03 13.90
CA LEU A 773 -30.53 24.89 13.55
C LEU A 773 -29.66 24.48 14.73
N HIS A 774 -29.02 25.43 15.41
CA HIS A 774 -28.13 25.15 16.52
C HIS A 774 -28.84 24.39 17.65
N LEU A 775 -30.09 24.75 17.97
CA LEU A 775 -30.90 24.02 18.95
C LEU A 775 -31.16 22.56 18.53
N LEU A 776 -31.45 22.33 17.25
CA LEU A 776 -31.66 20.98 16.70
C LEU A 776 -30.36 20.18 16.64
N GLU A 777 -29.22 20.81 16.31
CA GLU A 777 -27.89 20.18 16.34
C GLU A 777 -27.53 19.77 17.77
N ARG A 778 -27.74 20.65 18.76
CA ARG A 778 -27.54 20.38 20.19
C ARG A 778 -28.35 19.19 20.68
N GLU A 779 -29.66 19.16 20.41
CA GLU A 779 -30.51 18.03 20.83
C GLU A 779 -30.03 16.71 20.19
N LYS A 780 -29.67 16.74 18.90
CA LYS A 780 -29.17 15.55 18.20
C LYS A 780 -27.82 15.08 18.71
N GLN A 781 -26.88 15.96 18.97
CA GLN A 781 -25.56 15.60 19.50
C GLN A 781 -25.65 15.04 20.92
N GLN A 782 -26.56 15.56 21.77
CA GLN A 782 -26.82 14.98 23.09
C GLN A 782 -27.36 13.54 23.00
N VAL A 783 -28.32 13.29 22.10
CA VAL A 783 -28.84 11.93 21.85
C VAL A 783 -27.75 11.02 21.28
N HIS A 784 -26.94 11.52 20.34
CA HIS A 784 -25.84 10.76 19.74
C HIS A 784 -24.79 10.34 20.79
N LEU A 785 -24.45 11.23 21.71
CA LEU A 785 -23.55 10.93 22.82
C LEU A 785 -24.11 9.81 23.73
N GLN A 786 -25.40 9.87 24.07
CA GLN A 786 -26.05 8.81 24.86
C GLN A 786 -26.09 7.47 24.13
N GLU A 787 -26.40 7.45 22.83
CA GLU A 787 -26.41 6.23 22.02
C GLU A 787 -25.01 5.61 21.86
N THR A 788 -23.98 6.42 21.64
CA THR A 788 -22.59 5.93 21.53
C THR A 788 -22.13 5.32 22.85
N PHE A 789 -22.45 5.97 23.96
CA PHE A 789 -22.14 5.48 25.29
C PHE A 789 -22.83 4.14 25.59
N GLN A 790 -24.14 4.06 25.34
CA GLN A 790 -24.89 2.82 25.52
C GLN A 790 -24.30 1.70 24.66
N LYS A 791 -23.96 2.00 23.40
CA LYS A 791 -23.39 1.00 22.50
C LYS A 791 -22.01 0.53 22.93
N LEU A 792 -21.18 1.42 23.48
CA LEU A 792 -19.87 1.07 24.03
C LEU A 792 -20.02 0.14 25.25
N ASN A 793 -20.96 0.46 26.15
CA ASN A 793 -21.27 -0.38 27.32
C ASN A 793 -21.76 -1.78 26.93
N ASP A 794 -22.71 -1.88 25.99
CA ASP A 794 -23.23 -3.17 25.53
C ASP A 794 -22.10 -4.01 24.90
N THR A 795 -21.25 -3.36 24.10
CA THR A 795 -20.12 -4.01 23.43
C THR A 795 -19.05 -4.47 24.42
N ALA A 796 -18.79 -3.70 25.47
CA ALA A 796 -17.88 -4.08 26.55
C ALA A 796 -18.39 -5.33 27.28
N ARG A 797 -19.68 -5.38 27.64
CA ARG A 797 -20.28 -6.56 28.31
C ARG A 797 -20.26 -7.80 27.43
N GLU A 798 -20.65 -7.69 26.16
CA GLU A 798 -20.60 -8.79 25.20
C GLU A 798 -19.17 -9.34 25.07
N CYS A 799 -18.17 -8.46 25.02
CA CYS A 799 -16.76 -8.85 24.94
C CYS A 799 -16.27 -9.56 26.21
N GLN A 800 -16.69 -9.08 27.39
CA GLN A 800 -16.37 -9.70 28.68
C GLN A 800 -16.96 -11.12 28.80
N GLU A 801 -18.22 -11.31 28.41
CA GLU A 801 -18.89 -12.62 28.43
C GLU A 801 -18.17 -13.63 27.51
N VAL A 802 -17.81 -13.21 26.29
CA VAL A 802 -17.07 -14.04 25.35
C VAL A 802 -15.68 -14.39 25.89
N GLN A 803 -14.99 -13.43 26.53
CA GLN A 803 -13.68 -13.65 27.12
C GLN A 803 -13.73 -14.63 28.29
N LEU A 804 -14.71 -14.51 29.19
CA LEU A 804 -14.93 -15.45 30.31
C LEU A 804 -15.29 -16.86 29.81
N LYS A 805 -16.05 -16.97 28.71
CA LYS A 805 -16.33 -18.26 28.08
C LYS A 805 -15.05 -18.90 27.52
N LYS A 806 -14.23 -18.13 26.79
CA LYS A 806 -12.94 -18.61 26.28
C LYS A 806 -11.98 -19.01 27.39
N LEU A 807 -11.94 -18.25 28.49
CA LEU A 807 -11.11 -18.55 29.65
C LEU A 807 -11.50 -19.90 30.28
N ARG A 808 -12.80 -20.18 30.42
CA ARG A 808 -13.28 -21.50 30.92
C ARG A 808 -12.87 -22.65 30.01
N GLU A 809 -13.03 -22.50 28.69
CA GLU A 809 -12.61 -23.51 27.71
C GLU A 809 -11.08 -23.74 27.74
N LEU A 810 -10.31 -22.67 27.99
CA LEU A 810 -8.86 -22.72 28.10
C LEU A 810 -8.42 -23.43 29.39
N CYS A 811 -9.06 -23.13 30.53
CA CYS A 811 -8.80 -23.84 31.80
C CYS A 811 -9.06 -25.36 31.68
N GLU A 812 -10.11 -25.77 30.97
CA GLU A 812 -10.38 -27.19 30.71
C GLU A 812 -9.32 -27.85 29.82
N LYS A 813 -8.82 -27.12 28.80
CA LYS A 813 -7.75 -27.61 27.92
C LYS A 813 -6.43 -27.78 28.67
N GLU A 814 -6.06 -26.81 29.50
CA GLU A 814 -4.87 -26.87 30.37
C GLU A 814 -4.92 -28.08 31.31
N LYS A 815 -6.08 -28.33 31.93
CA LYS A 815 -6.28 -29.50 32.80
C LYS A 815 -6.13 -30.82 32.05
N LYS A 816 -6.67 -30.91 30.82
CA LYS A 816 -6.50 -32.09 29.95
C LYS A 816 -5.04 -32.29 29.52
N GLU A 817 -4.32 -31.21 29.24
CA GLU A 817 -2.93 -31.29 28.79
C GLU A 817 -1.99 -31.68 29.93
N LEU A 818 -2.17 -31.12 31.13
CA LEU A 818 -1.44 -31.54 32.33
C LEU A 818 -1.68 -33.03 32.63
N GLN A 819 -2.93 -33.51 32.51
CA GLN A 819 -3.25 -34.93 32.69
C GLN A 819 -2.49 -35.82 31.69
N LYS A 820 -2.43 -35.44 30.40
CA LYS A 820 -1.66 -36.20 29.39
C LYS A 820 -0.17 -36.24 29.72
N ILE A 821 0.40 -35.13 30.20
CA ILE A 821 1.82 -35.07 30.58
C ILE A 821 2.10 -36.02 31.76
N LEU A 822 1.21 -36.04 32.76
CA LEU A 822 1.30 -36.94 33.91
C LEU A 822 1.13 -38.41 33.51
N ASP A 823 0.21 -38.72 32.60
CA ASP A 823 -0.02 -40.06 32.09
C ASP A 823 1.17 -40.58 31.26
N ARG A 824 1.79 -39.71 30.45
CA ARG A 824 3.04 -40.04 29.72
C ARG A 824 4.20 -40.29 30.68
N LYS A 825 4.39 -39.45 31.70
CA LYS A 825 5.43 -39.68 32.73
C LYS A 825 5.21 -41.00 33.49
N ARG A 826 3.96 -41.35 33.79
CA ARG A 826 3.59 -42.65 34.36
C ARG A 826 3.93 -43.80 33.42
N GLN A 827 3.55 -43.71 32.16
CA GLN A 827 3.79 -44.77 31.17
C GLN A 827 5.28 -45.01 30.96
N ASN A 828 6.10 -43.95 30.87
CA ASN A 828 7.55 -44.06 30.76
C ASN A 828 8.17 -44.73 31.99
N SER A 829 7.75 -44.34 33.20
CA SER A 829 8.21 -44.96 34.45
C SER A 829 7.83 -46.45 34.55
N ILE A 830 6.64 -46.82 34.05
CA ILE A 830 6.19 -48.23 34.00
C ILE A 830 7.00 -49.02 32.97
N CYS A 831 7.29 -48.45 31.80
CA CYS A 831 8.13 -49.08 30.79
C CYS A 831 9.55 -49.33 31.31
N GLU A 832 10.14 -48.36 32.00
CA GLU A 832 11.45 -48.49 32.63
C GLU A 832 11.48 -49.58 33.72
N ALA A 833 10.46 -49.64 34.59
CA ALA A 833 10.37 -50.66 35.64
C ALA A 833 10.21 -52.08 35.08
N LYS A 834 9.49 -52.26 33.95
CA LYS A 834 9.31 -53.57 33.28
C LYS A 834 10.57 -54.14 32.65
N THR A 835 11.62 -53.34 32.47
CA THR A 835 12.90 -53.80 31.91
C THR A 835 13.84 -54.42 32.96
N ARG A 836 13.49 -54.37 34.25
CA ARG A 836 14.26 -54.95 35.37
C ARG A 836 13.55 -56.21 35.91
N ASP A 837 14.28 -57.05 36.65
CA ASP A 837 13.90 -58.41 37.10
C ASP A 837 12.42 -58.61 37.49
N LYS A 838 11.83 -59.68 36.95
CA LYS A 838 10.39 -60.02 37.01
C LYS A 838 9.80 -60.17 38.42
N GLU A 839 10.59 -60.54 39.43
CA GLU A 839 10.09 -60.78 40.81
C GLU A 839 10.00 -59.49 41.67
N LYS A 840 10.61 -58.37 41.26
CA LYS A 840 10.51 -57.07 41.98
C LYS A 840 9.54 -56.07 41.32
N ALA A 841 9.03 -56.40 40.14
CA ALA A 841 8.23 -55.50 39.32
C ALA A 841 6.83 -55.20 39.92
N GLU A 842 6.22 -56.12 40.68
CA GLU A 842 4.88 -55.89 41.26
C GLU A 842 4.88 -54.88 42.40
N THR A 843 5.89 -54.91 43.27
CA THR A 843 6.04 -53.93 44.37
C THR A 843 6.41 -52.55 43.83
N GLU A 844 7.31 -52.47 42.85
CA GLU A 844 7.68 -51.21 42.20
C GLU A 844 6.51 -50.60 41.42
N LEU A 845 5.68 -51.40 40.76
CA LEU A 845 4.49 -50.92 40.05
C LEU A 845 3.44 -50.31 41.01
N SER A 846 3.29 -50.89 42.20
CA SER A 846 2.42 -50.37 43.25
C SER A 846 2.91 -49.01 43.78
N GLU A 847 4.22 -48.87 43.98
CA GLU A 847 4.85 -47.61 44.42
C GLU A 847 4.78 -46.51 43.35
N ILE A 848 5.00 -46.85 42.07
CA ILE A 848 4.87 -45.92 40.94
C ILE A 848 3.45 -45.39 40.82
N ASN A 849 2.43 -46.25 40.97
CA ASN A 849 1.04 -45.83 40.95
C ASN A 849 0.70 -44.91 42.13
N LYS A 850 1.17 -45.23 43.34
CA LYS A 850 0.95 -44.39 44.53
C LYS A 850 1.61 -43.01 44.39
N LYS A 851 2.83 -42.96 43.83
CA LYS A 851 3.55 -41.71 43.55
C LYS A 851 2.85 -40.87 42.48
N HIS A 852 2.40 -41.49 41.37
CA HIS A 852 1.66 -40.80 40.33
C HIS A 852 0.34 -40.20 40.84
N ILE A 853 -0.41 -40.91 41.68
CA ILE A 853 -1.65 -40.38 42.29
C ILE A 853 -1.33 -39.15 43.16
N GLN A 854 -0.31 -39.23 44.00
CA GLN A 854 0.08 -38.13 44.89
C GLN A 854 0.56 -36.89 44.11
N ASP A 855 1.38 -37.09 43.09
CA ASP A 855 1.90 -36.01 42.23
C ASP A 855 0.78 -35.38 41.38
N SER A 856 -0.13 -36.20 40.86
CA SER A 856 -1.29 -35.73 40.07
C SER A 856 -2.24 -34.88 40.90
N VAL A 857 -2.59 -35.32 42.11
CA VAL A 857 -3.46 -34.54 43.02
C VAL A 857 -2.82 -33.20 43.39
N THR A 858 -1.51 -33.20 43.66
CA THR A 858 -0.78 -31.98 44.06
C THR A 858 -0.70 -30.97 42.92
N LEU A 859 -0.37 -31.43 41.70
CA LEU A 859 -0.22 -30.55 40.53
C LEU A 859 -1.56 -30.07 39.97
N ILE A 860 -2.61 -30.90 39.98
CA ILE A 860 -3.97 -30.48 39.58
C ILE A 860 -4.49 -29.41 40.55
N ARG A 861 -4.31 -29.59 41.86
CA ARG A 861 -4.72 -28.58 42.85
C ARG A 861 -3.94 -27.27 42.69
N GLY A 862 -2.64 -27.36 42.37
CA GLY A 862 -1.81 -26.18 42.08
C GLY A 862 -2.28 -25.44 40.83
N LEU A 863 -2.61 -26.16 39.76
CA LEU A 863 -3.14 -25.59 38.52
C LEU A 863 -4.51 -24.92 38.76
N GLU A 864 -5.42 -25.56 39.49
CA GLU A 864 -6.74 -24.99 39.81
C GLU A 864 -6.62 -23.69 40.60
N GLN A 865 -5.71 -23.63 41.58
CA GLN A 865 -5.44 -22.38 42.32
C GLN A 865 -4.86 -21.28 41.43
N ALA A 866 -3.96 -21.62 40.50
CA ALA A 866 -3.40 -20.65 39.56
C ALA A 866 -4.46 -20.15 38.54
N GLN A 867 -5.36 -21.04 38.10
CA GLN A 867 -6.48 -20.69 37.22
C GLN A 867 -7.47 -19.74 37.90
N ILE A 868 -7.80 -19.97 39.18
CA ILE A 868 -8.66 -19.07 39.97
C ILE A 868 -8.02 -17.68 40.08
N ARG A 869 -6.73 -17.59 40.44
CA ARG A 869 -6.02 -16.30 40.53
C ARG A 869 -5.98 -15.56 39.19
N ARG A 870 -5.81 -16.27 38.06
CA ARG A 870 -5.86 -15.68 36.72
C ARG A 870 -7.27 -15.15 36.40
N GLN A 871 -8.31 -15.91 36.75
CA GLN A 871 -9.69 -15.49 36.56
C GLN A 871 -10.01 -14.23 37.37
N GLU A 872 -9.66 -14.19 38.65
CA GLU A 872 -9.84 -13.01 39.51
C GLU A 872 -9.13 -11.77 38.95
N LYS A 873 -7.90 -11.92 38.43
CA LYS A 873 -7.14 -10.84 37.80
C LYS A 873 -7.80 -10.31 36.52
N VAL A 874 -8.39 -11.19 35.72
CA VAL A 874 -9.11 -10.82 34.49
C VAL A 874 -10.43 -10.11 34.83
N GLU A 875 -11.20 -10.64 35.79
CA GLU A 875 -12.45 -10.03 36.26
C GLU A 875 -12.21 -8.64 36.86
N LEU A 876 -11.13 -8.45 37.62
CA LEU A 876 -10.74 -7.15 38.17
C LEU A 876 -10.45 -6.12 37.08
N ARG A 877 -9.66 -6.48 36.07
CA ARG A 877 -9.36 -5.60 34.92
C ARG A 877 -10.61 -5.27 34.09
N GLN A 878 -11.53 -6.23 33.95
CA GLN A 878 -12.80 -6.01 33.27
C GLN A 878 -13.69 -5.02 34.03
N LEU A 879 -13.67 -5.07 35.37
CA LEU A 879 -14.38 -4.11 36.23
C LEU A 879 -13.79 -2.70 36.12
N GLU A 880 -12.46 -2.57 36.11
CA GLU A 880 -11.74 -1.30 35.93
C GLU A 880 -12.12 -0.62 34.60
N ILE A 881 -12.18 -1.38 33.50
CA ILE A 881 -12.58 -0.87 32.18
C ILE A 881 -14.04 -0.39 32.20
N MET A 882 -14.94 -1.13 32.84
CA MET A 882 -16.34 -0.70 32.95
C MET A 882 -16.49 0.57 33.79
N GLN A 883 -15.73 0.68 34.88
CA GLN A 883 -15.73 1.87 35.72
C GLN A 883 -15.22 3.09 34.94
N HIS A 884 -14.12 2.95 34.20
CA HIS A 884 -13.58 4.02 33.35
C HIS A 884 -14.59 4.49 32.29
N ILE A 885 -15.31 3.56 31.65
CA ILE A 885 -16.38 3.92 30.71
C ILE A 885 -17.44 4.77 31.42
N VAL A 886 -17.95 4.33 32.59
CA VAL A 886 -19.00 5.05 33.34
C VAL A 886 -18.55 6.45 33.80
N GLU A 887 -17.28 6.61 34.19
CA GLU A 887 -16.71 7.88 34.62
C GLU A 887 -16.49 8.88 33.47
N GLU A 888 -16.23 8.41 32.24
CA GLU A 888 -16.05 9.29 31.06
C GLU A 888 -17.33 10.00 30.60
N LEU A 889 -18.52 9.38 30.75
CA LEU A 889 -19.77 9.94 30.24
C LEU A 889 -20.10 11.36 30.76
N PRO A 890 -20.11 11.62 32.08
CA PRO A 890 -20.43 12.95 32.59
C PRO A 890 -19.42 14.02 32.14
N LEU A 891 -18.15 13.66 31.97
CA LEU A 891 -17.10 14.56 31.48
C LEU A 891 -17.33 14.95 30.02
N LEU A 892 -17.54 13.96 29.15
CA LEU A 892 -17.84 14.20 27.73
C LEU A 892 -19.14 14.98 27.54
N LYS A 893 -20.14 14.74 28.39
CA LYS A 893 -21.40 15.49 28.37
C LYS A 893 -21.18 16.95 28.76
N SER A 894 -20.41 17.22 29.81
CA SER A 894 -20.09 18.59 30.24
C SER A 894 -19.25 19.34 29.21
N GLN A 895 -18.29 18.66 28.58
CA GLN A 895 -17.48 19.23 27.51
C GLN A 895 -18.34 19.60 26.29
N LEU A 896 -19.20 18.69 25.83
CA LEU A 896 -20.11 18.94 24.71
C LEU A 896 -21.06 20.11 25.01
N GLU A 897 -21.60 20.20 26.24
CA GLU A 897 -22.46 21.32 26.64
C GLU A 897 -21.72 22.66 26.61
N ARG A 898 -20.44 22.69 26.99
CA ARG A 898 -19.60 23.89 26.95
C ARG A 898 -19.30 24.33 25.51
N GLU A 899 -18.89 23.39 24.66
CA GLU A 899 -18.61 23.65 23.24
C GLU A 899 -19.84 24.20 22.50
N LEU A 900 -21.02 23.61 22.76
CA LEU A 900 -22.27 24.08 22.16
C LEU A 900 -22.71 25.46 22.66
N GLU A 901 -22.43 25.80 23.92
CA GLU A 901 -22.72 27.14 24.44
C GLU A 901 -21.79 28.20 23.82
N GLU A 902 -20.49 27.87 23.67
CA GLU A 902 -19.51 28.72 22.99
C GLU A 902 -19.81 28.90 21.49
N GLU A 903 -20.31 27.87 20.81
CA GLU A 903 -20.81 27.98 19.43
C GLU A 903 -22.03 28.90 19.37
N TYR A 904 -23.00 28.74 20.28
CA TYR A 904 -24.20 29.57 20.32
C TYR A 904 -23.88 31.07 20.47
N GLN A 905 -22.93 31.42 21.33
CA GLN A 905 -22.52 32.81 21.57
C GLN A 905 -21.83 33.45 20.36
N ARG A 906 -21.16 32.66 19.51
CA ARG A 906 -20.46 33.15 18.32
C ARG A 906 -21.36 33.32 17.09
N LEU A 907 -22.56 32.75 17.08
CA LEU A 907 -23.49 32.81 15.93
C LEU A 907 -23.79 34.22 15.41
N PRO A 908 -24.04 35.26 16.25
CA PRO A 908 -24.30 36.60 15.77
C PRO A 908 -23.11 37.22 15.02
N GLU A 909 -21.89 36.97 15.50
CA GLU A 909 -20.66 37.50 14.91
C GLU A 909 -20.36 36.81 13.57
N GLU A 910 -20.53 35.49 13.50
CA GLU A 910 -20.34 34.69 12.27
C GLU A 910 -21.26 35.15 11.14
N ILE A 911 -22.52 35.47 11.43
CA ILE A 911 -23.50 35.90 10.42
C ILE A 911 -23.19 37.32 9.95
N CYS A 912 -22.76 38.20 10.85
CA CYS A 912 -22.30 39.54 10.48
C CYS A 912 -21.09 39.47 9.53
N GLN A 913 -20.11 38.63 9.83
CA GLN A 913 -18.93 38.42 8.96
C GLN A 913 -19.32 37.81 7.61
N HIS A 914 -20.24 36.85 7.57
CA HIS A 914 -20.72 36.23 6.34
C HIS A 914 -21.38 37.25 5.38
N LEU A 915 -22.19 38.16 5.93
CA LEU A 915 -22.83 39.23 5.14
C LEU A 915 -21.83 40.29 4.66
N GLN A 916 -20.78 40.56 5.45
CA GLN A 916 -19.73 41.50 5.11
C GLN A 916 -18.82 40.97 3.97
N LEU A 917 -18.52 39.67 3.96
CA LEU A 917 -17.83 39.00 2.86
C LEU A 917 -18.65 38.94 1.56
N GLU A 918 -19.98 38.82 1.61
CA GLU A 918 -20.84 38.91 0.42
C GLU A 918 -20.83 40.31 -0.21
N LEU A 919 -20.57 41.36 0.57
CA LEU A 919 -20.49 42.75 0.10
C LEU A 919 -19.14 43.06 -0.57
N GLU A 920 -18.04 42.58 -0.01
CA GLU A 920 -16.70 42.73 -0.60
C GLU A 920 -16.60 42.00 -1.94
N ASN A 921 -17.24 40.85 -2.09
CA ASN A 921 -17.31 40.09 -3.34
C ASN A 921 -18.14 40.77 -4.46
N LYS A 922 -18.87 41.87 -4.17
CA LYS A 922 -19.68 42.61 -5.16
C LYS A 922 -19.11 43.98 -5.56
N GLY A 923 -17.92 44.35 -5.07
CA GLY A 923 -17.19 45.53 -5.57
C GLY A 923 -17.88 46.89 -5.37
N LEU A 924 -18.72 47.05 -4.34
CA LEU A 924 -19.27 48.36 -3.95
C LEU A 924 -18.32 49.01 -2.93
N ARG A 925 -17.90 50.25 -3.23
CA ARG A 925 -16.92 51.03 -2.44
C ARG A 925 -17.25 51.06 -0.95
N LYS A 926 -16.22 50.89 -0.12
CA LYS A 926 -16.16 51.36 1.27
C LYS A 926 -16.41 52.85 1.27
N ASP A 927 -17.50 53.29 1.89
CA ASP A 927 -17.58 54.54 2.66
C ASP A 927 -18.97 54.63 3.28
N ALA A 928 -19.06 54.17 4.54
CA ALA A 928 -19.92 54.67 5.61
C ALA A 928 -20.14 53.55 6.65
N LEU A 929 -20.31 53.99 7.91
CA LEU A 929 -20.89 53.26 9.05
C LEU A 929 -19.90 52.65 10.05
N PHE A 930 -19.19 53.52 10.77
CA PHE A 930 -19.10 53.38 12.23
C PHE A 930 -19.86 54.55 12.86
N SER A 931 -20.97 54.26 13.55
CA SER A 931 -21.45 55.08 14.65
C SER A 931 -22.31 54.19 15.57
N PRO A 932 -22.00 54.09 16.87
CA PRO A 932 -22.77 53.27 17.79
C PRO A 932 -24.04 54.02 18.23
N PHE A 933 -25.20 53.42 17.97
CA PHE A 933 -26.45 53.82 18.60
C PHE A 933 -26.45 53.42 20.07
N SER A 934 -26.17 54.39 20.96
CA SER A 934 -26.71 54.40 22.31
C SER A 934 -28.11 55.04 22.25
N ASN A 935 -29.15 54.24 22.51
CA ASN A 935 -30.49 54.75 22.76
C ASN A 935 -30.68 54.94 24.26
N HIS A 936 -30.73 56.20 24.70
CA HIS A 936 -31.39 56.59 25.93
C HIS A 936 -32.91 56.64 25.69
N SER A 937 -33.67 55.87 26.45
CA SER A 937 -35.03 56.22 26.87
C SER A 937 -34.94 56.67 28.32
N GLY A 938 -35.32 57.93 28.57
CA GLY A 938 -35.11 58.60 29.85
C GLY A 938 -36.18 58.35 30.91
N SER A 939 -35.83 58.72 32.14
CA SER A 939 -36.75 59.17 33.19
C SER A 939 -35.98 59.90 34.29
N ASP A 940 -36.34 61.17 34.48
CA ASP A 940 -36.38 62.01 35.68
C ASP A 940 -35.32 62.00 36.79
N SER A 941 -34.94 63.25 37.12
CA SER A 941 -34.74 63.84 38.47
C SER A 941 -33.31 64.09 39.00
N ASN A 942 -33.05 65.40 39.16
CA ASN A 942 -32.42 66.13 40.27
C ASN A 942 -31.16 65.63 41.01
N CYS A 943 -30.20 66.56 41.05
CA CYS A 943 -29.37 66.97 42.19
C CYS A 943 -28.14 66.14 42.63
N SER A 944 -27.01 66.86 42.63
CA SER A 944 -25.92 66.87 43.63
C SER A 944 -24.79 65.82 43.57
N THR A 945 -23.59 66.35 43.31
CA THR A 945 -22.24 65.93 43.77
C THR A 945 -22.16 65.51 45.25
N PRO A 946 -21.00 65.05 45.79
CA PRO A 946 -19.98 64.09 45.32
C PRO A 946 -19.50 63.12 46.45
N SER A 947 -18.70 62.07 46.18
CA SER A 947 -17.64 61.61 47.13
C SER A 947 -16.82 60.39 46.66
N TYR A 948 -15.50 60.50 46.85
CA TYR A 948 -14.41 59.52 46.72
C TYR A 948 -14.40 58.45 47.87
N PRO A 949 -13.32 57.67 48.15
CA PRO A 949 -13.03 56.33 47.59
C PRO A 949 -12.69 55.28 48.69
N SER A 950 -12.81 53.96 48.44
CA SER A 950 -12.03 52.96 49.20
C SER A 950 -12.20 51.51 48.72
N THR A 951 -11.04 50.90 48.46
CA THR A 951 -10.61 49.49 48.23
C THR A 951 -10.96 48.50 49.38
N PRO A 952 -10.56 47.20 49.40
CA PRO A 952 -9.90 46.30 48.40
C PRO A 952 -10.47 44.84 48.32
N ASN A 953 -9.85 44.04 47.43
CA ASN A 953 -9.54 42.59 47.49
C ASN A 953 -10.24 41.57 46.56
N ARG A 954 -9.35 40.94 45.76
CA ARG A 954 -9.19 39.52 45.38
C ARG A 954 -9.76 38.98 44.06
N CYS A 955 -8.83 38.30 43.37
CA CYS A 955 -8.93 37.15 42.45
C CYS A 955 -9.07 37.38 40.92
N THR A 956 -8.17 36.65 40.24
CA THR A 956 -8.27 36.00 38.92
C THR A 956 -8.19 36.81 37.63
N SER A 957 -7.16 36.43 36.85
CA SER A 957 -7.17 36.06 35.43
C SER A 957 -7.29 37.13 34.34
N ASN A 958 -6.39 36.95 33.38
CA ASN A 958 -6.52 37.10 31.93
C ASN A 958 -6.40 38.47 31.25
N ARG A 959 -5.53 38.39 30.21
CA ARG A 959 -5.66 38.91 28.84
C ARG A 959 -5.69 40.44 28.68
N CYS A 960 -4.70 40.97 27.97
CA CYS A 960 -4.54 41.01 26.50
C CYS A 960 -5.20 42.26 25.94
N MET A 961 -4.45 42.94 25.06
CA MET A 961 -4.80 43.83 23.95
C MET A 961 -3.57 44.74 23.79
N ASP A 962 -2.95 44.87 22.62
CA ASP A 962 -3.60 44.92 21.32
C ASP A 962 -2.70 44.54 20.15
N SER A 963 -3.37 43.92 19.16
CA SER A 963 -3.20 44.03 17.70
C SER A 963 -1.82 43.68 17.10
N SER A 964 -1.68 42.78 16.12
CA SER A 964 -2.45 42.71 14.87
C SER A 964 -2.17 41.41 14.10
N THR A 965 -3.17 40.53 13.99
CA THR A 965 -3.73 39.99 12.73
C THR A 965 -2.80 39.67 11.56
N THR A 966 -2.50 38.37 11.41
CA THR A 966 -2.07 37.69 10.19
C THR A 966 -3.06 36.58 9.81
N SER A 967 -3.15 36.36 8.51
CA SER A 967 -3.72 35.21 7.79
C SER A 967 -3.20 33.84 8.27
N LEU A 968 -4.09 32.85 8.39
CA LEU A 968 -3.81 31.40 8.54
C LEU A 968 -4.97 30.66 7.83
N ALA A 969 -4.85 29.76 6.84
CA ALA A 969 -3.75 28.92 6.37
C ALA A 969 -3.14 28.05 7.47
N ASP A 970 -3.86 26.99 7.85
CA ASP A 970 -3.27 25.86 8.56
C ASP A 970 -2.54 24.97 7.55
N SER A 971 -1.22 25.01 7.68
CA SER A 971 -0.29 23.96 7.29
C SER A 971 0.16 23.29 8.58
N SER A 972 0.32 21.97 8.59
CA SER A 972 1.40 21.34 9.36
C SER A 972 1.56 19.89 8.93
N SER A 973 2.56 19.65 8.08
CA SER A 973 3.51 18.57 8.28
C SER A 973 4.38 18.85 9.51
N SER A 974 4.71 17.83 10.31
CA SER A 974 6.03 17.64 10.94
C SER A 974 6.03 16.27 11.65
N SER A 975 6.79 15.30 11.15
CA SER A 975 8.13 14.95 11.63
C SER A 975 8.16 14.07 12.90
N THR A 976 8.77 12.90 12.71
CA THR A 976 9.67 12.17 13.62
C THR A 976 9.13 11.57 14.94
N THR A 977 9.06 10.23 14.93
CA THR A 977 9.92 9.30 15.71
C THR A 977 10.64 9.86 16.97
N PRO A 978 10.99 9.00 17.95
CA PRO A 978 10.12 8.17 18.80
C PRO A 978 10.54 8.25 20.28
N GLY A 979 9.75 7.61 21.15
CA GLY A 979 10.34 6.80 22.20
C GLY A 979 10.13 7.25 23.64
N LEU A 980 9.20 6.53 24.28
CA LEU A 980 9.34 6.00 25.64
C LEU A 980 9.34 7.01 26.78
N SER A 981 8.20 7.14 27.46
CA SER A 981 7.92 6.32 28.65
C SER A 981 6.61 6.76 29.31
N GLU A 982 5.82 5.77 29.72
CA GLU A 982 5.11 5.74 31.00
C GLU A 982 4.09 6.87 31.27
N VAL A 983 2.80 6.59 31.14
CA VAL A 983 1.98 6.11 32.27
C VAL A 983 1.97 7.12 33.40
N GLU A 984 0.94 7.97 33.43
CA GLU A 984 0.12 8.07 34.63
C GLU A 984 -1.25 8.66 34.27
N MET A 985 -2.27 7.82 34.46
CA MET A 985 -3.64 8.24 34.54
C MET A 985 -3.80 9.26 35.66
N SER A 986 -4.42 10.40 35.38
CA SER A 986 -5.48 10.88 36.26
C SER A 986 -6.30 11.93 35.54
N PHE A 987 -7.59 11.66 35.48
CA PHE A 987 -8.63 12.52 34.96
C PHE A 987 -8.55 13.94 35.51
N SER A 988 -8.56 14.90 34.60
CA SER A 988 -9.21 16.20 34.75
C SER A 988 -9.65 16.70 33.38
#